data_AF-A0A9N9ZQ34-F1
#
_entry.id   AF-A0A9N9ZQ34-F1
#
_cell.length_a   1.000
_cell.length_b   1.000
_cell.length_c   1.000
_cell.angle_alpha   90.00
_cell.angle_beta   90.00
_cell.angle_gamma   90.00
#
_symmetry.space_group_name_H-M   'P 1'
#
loop_
_entity.id
_entity.type
_entity.pdbx_description
1 polymer ?
#
loop_
_entity_poly.entity_id
_entity_poly.type
_entity_poly.pdbx_seq_one_letter_code
_entity_poly.pdbx_strand_id
1 'polypeptide(L)'
;MWLDRFGGAPPNASGTSTPQSIVRSYSPLPRRTTSGGLSPYVTSQRTGSSPRSSSLSLASNDSTSSLLSSSRKPNGSALRQTSTVYDGPSPEDIIEKLLEEIQDDTDQPQEPSFVKKEDLDLIPEFGGLSLKQLADRKGQGESDWEAQFSALSIRSHPAEEYDNRRTQFNELHQNITACDDILNSVETFLTSFRNDLANVSSDIESLQSRSAALNRRLNNRRAVEKALSPIIEELSISPETITRITEGHIDESWVRALNDLDRRATAHQKRTGSQPPKALEDLKPLLEKLILKAIERIRDFIVAQIRALRAPQINAQIIQQQNFLKFKDLFTFLHKHHQTLANEISLAYMNTMRWYYLNQFGRYEKALGKIKLHSLDKNDALGQEDTPRRANVLSAARIPGPPHDAFNLGRRIDILKTNNPSAISSYLAEEDQSTHYLEVPFRNFNLALMDNATAEYTFLATFFSPALSFAQISKNFNYIFDPTFELGRTLSKTLVGETYDAIGILLCIRLNQRLSFELQRRKVPAGEGYINATNMLLWPRLQVIMDRHCESVRSLTNSLPTKPSKSSSDPSKMTAAPHMLTQRFGALLEGFLALSTDAGDEEPVASSLRRLRTEVETFLTRQAQTYGSDKRKGSRFLYNNYSLVLTILGDIGGKMAIEQRHHFEKLKLAHQADA
;
A
#
# COMPACT_ATOMS: atom_id res chain seq x y z
N MET A 1 -11.43 2.24 16.99
CA MET A 1 -11.28 2.51 18.45
C MET A 1 -12.60 2.74 19.21
N TRP A 2 -13.79 2.58 18.62
CA TRP A 2 -15.07 2.70 19.35
C TRP A 2 -15.69 1.34 19.75
N LEU A 3 -15.35 0.25 19.05
CA LEU A 3 -15.96 -1.08 19.24
C LEU A 3 -15.38 -1.93 20.38
N ASP A 4 -14.24 -1.55 20.97
CA ASP A 4 -13.53 -2.37 21.99
C ASP A 4 -14.15 -2.33 23.40
N ARG A 5 -15.30 -1.67 23.60
CA ARG A 5 -15.88 -1.46 24.94
C ARG A 5 -17.33 -1.91 25.09
N PHE A 6 -17.71 -2.97 24.36
CA PHE A 6 -19.06 -3.55 24.42
C PHE A 6 -19.14 -4.85 25.23
N GLY A 7 -18.05 -5.27 25.88
CA GLY A 7 -18.10 -6.32 26.90
C GLY A 7 -16.75 -6.55 27.58
N GLY A 8 -16.68 -6.27 28.89
CA GLY A 8 -15.56 -6.70 29.75
C GLY A 8 -15.11 -5.65 30.76
N ALA A 9 -15.03 -6.09 32.02
CA ALA A 9 -14.57 -5.39 33.23
C ALA A 9 -13.17 -4.72 33.09
N PRO A 10 -12.77 -3.81 34.01
CA PRO A 10 -11.63 -2.93 33.77
C PRO A 10 -10.29 -3.67 33.84
N PRO A 11 -9.30 -3.34 32.99
CA PRO A 11 -7.93 -3.75 33.21
C PRO A 11 -7.33 -2.87 34.32
N ASN A 12 -6.75 -3.52 35.33
CA ASN A 12 -5.91 -2.92 36.35
C ASN A 12 -4.87 -1.99 35.72
N ALA A 13 -4.93 -0.70 36.07
CA ALA A 13 -3.81 0.23 35.91
C ALA A 13 -3.51 0.85 37.27
N SER A 14 -2.37 0.44 37.81
CA SER A 14 -1.77 0.89 39.06
C SER A 14 -1.31 2.35 39.00
N GLY A 15 -1.97 3.20 39.79
CA GLY A 15 -1.40 4.08 40.82
C GLY A 15 -0.33 5.12 40.48
N THR A 16 -0.68 6.39 40.64
CA THR A 16 0.01 7.48 41.39
C THR A 16 -0.85 8.75 41.17
N SER A 17 -1.18 9.65 42.11
CA SER A 17 -0.89 9.88 43.52
C SER A 17 -1.73 11.11 43.95
N THR A 18 -2.44 11.07 45.08
CA THR A 18 -2.71 12.15 46.09
C THR A 18 -4.08 11.98 46.79
N PRO A 19 -4.21 12.45 48.06
CA PRO A 19 -4.90 11.69 49.10
C PRO A 19 -6.32 12.19 49.38
N GLN A 20 -7.19 11.27 49.79
CA GLN A 20 -8.42 11.60 50.51
C GLN A 20 -8.58 10.79 51.80
N SER A 21 -9.34 11.43 52.68
CA SER A 21 -9.48 11.30 54.11
C SER A 21 -10.09 10.00 54.62
N ILE A 22 -9.58 9.61 55.77
CA ILE A 22 -10.00 8.62 56.76
C ILE A 22 -11.50 8.72 57.08
N VAL A 23 -12.24 7.60 56.96
CA VAL A 23 -13.23 7.15 57.96
C VAL A 23 -13.21 5.62 57.99
N ARG A 24 -12.86 5.06 59.16
CA ARG A 24 -12.92 3.63 59.49
C ARG A 24 -14.30 3.29 60.05
N SER A 25 -14.79 2.08 59.77
CA SER A 25 -15.76 1.37 60.60
C SER A 25 -15.34 -0.08 60.75
N TYR A 26 -15.12 -0.47 62.01
CA TYR A 26 -14.76 -1.80 62.51
C TYR A 26 -15.96 -2.76 62.55
N SER A 27 -15.73 -4.08 62.38
CA SER A 27 -16.22 -5.14 63.30
C SER A 27 -15.71 -6.55 62.89
N PRO A 28 -15.48 -7.51 63.82
CA PRO A 28 -14.40 -8.51 63.72
C PRO A 28 -14.79 -10.01 63.93
N LEU A 29 -13.76 -10.89 63.91
CA LEU A 29 -13.62 -12.27 64.51
C LEU A 29 -13.91 -13.53 63.60
N PRO A 30 -13.40 -14.77 63.92
CA PRO A 30 -12.03 -15.24 63.61
C PRO A 30 -11.81 -16.76 63.23
N ARG A 31 -10.59 -17.09 62.75
CA ARG A 31 -9.70 -18.29 62.95
C ARG A 31 -10.00 -19.75 62.44
N ARG A 32 -8.99 -20.29 61.71
CA ARG A 32 -8.33 -21.65 61.70
C ARG A 32 -9.16 -22.89 61.24
N THR A 33 -8.66 -23.89 60.48
CA THR A 33 -7.38 -24.66 60.52
C THR A 33 -6.95 -25.26 59.16
N THR A 34 -5.70 -25.73 59.14
CA THR A 34 -4.84 -26.41 58.14
C THR A 34 -5.17 -27.87 57.81
N SER A 35 -4.82 -28.39 56.61
CA SER A 35 -3.77 -29.44 56.42
C SER A 35 -3.75 -30.13 55.02
N GLY A 36 -2.54 -30.30 54.46
CA GLY A 36 -2.11 -31.34 53.48
C GLY A 36 -2.22 -30.95 52.01
N GLY A 37 -1.16 -30.70 51.22
CA GLY A 37 0.17 -31.33 51.13
C GLY A 37 0.15 -32.29 49.92
N LEU A 38 0.78 -32.02 48.78
CA LEU A 38 2.16 -32.38 48.35
C LEU A 38 2.11 -32.38 46.79
N SER A 39 3.09 -32.04 45.94
CA SER A 39 4.47 -31.53 45.99
C SER A 39 4.81 -31.03 44.56
N PRO A 40 5.87 -30.22 44.35
CA PRO A 40 6.14 -29.47 43.11
C PRO A 40 7.45 -29.86 42.36
N TYR A 41 7.68 -29.16 41.23
CA TYR A 41 8.99 -28.77 40.63
C TYR A 41 9.85 -29.89 39.97
N VAL A 42 10.73 -29.71 38.97
CA VAL A 42 11.08 -28.70 37.93
C VAL A 42 12.34 -29.21 37.22
N THR A 43 12.47 -28.86 35.93
CA THR A 43 13.66 -28.69 35.06
C THR A 43 15.03 -29.30 35.42
N SER A 44 15.73 -29.86 34.42
CA SER A 44 16.91 -29.24 33.75
C SER A 44 17.95 -30.25 33.23
N GLN A 45 18.35 -30.02 31.96
CA GLN A 45 19.62 -30.19 31.25
C GLN A 45 20.72 -31.24 31.59
N ARG A 46 21.27 -31.76 30.47
CA ARG A 46 22.70 -31.91 30.06
C ARG A 46 23.39 -33.30 30.12
N THR A 47 23.75 -33.76 28.92
CA THR A 47 25.03 -34.34 28.42
C THR A 47 25.83 -35.37 29.23
N GLY A 48 26.17 -36.49 28.59
CA GLY A 48 27.38 -37.27 28.93
C GLY A 48 27.46 -38.69 28.32
N SER A 49 28.42 -38.86 27.40
CA SER A 49 29.30 -40.05 27.17
C SER A 49 28.72 -41.45 26.92
N SER A 50 29.12 -42.02 25.76
CA SER A 50 29.34 -43.45 25.50
C SER A 50 30.60 -43.94 26.28
N PRO A 51 30.93 -45.27 26.41
CA PRO A 51 31.32 -46.13 25.28
C PRO A 51 31.11 -47.66 25.41
N ARG A 52 31.46 -48.38 24.32
CA ARG A 52 32.00 -49.77 24.25
C ARG A 52 31.12 -50.97 24.62
N SER A 53 30.79 -51.77 23.60
CA SER A 53 31.18 -53.19 23.52
C SER A 53 30.98 -53.71 22.10
N SER A 54 31.84 -54.65 21.69
CA SER A 54 32.10 -55.12 20.34
C SER A 54 32.16 -56.65 20.32
N SER A 55 31.61 -57.28 19.27
CA SER A 55 31.99 -58.61 18.76
C SER A 55 31.26 -58.85 17.43
N LEU A 56 31.95 -58.79 16.26
CA LEU A 56 32.62 -59.91 15.55
C LEU A 56 31.61 -60.90 14.90
N SER A 57 31.64 -61.34 13.64
CA SER A 57 32.45 -61.07 12.42
C SER A 57 31.96 -62.00 11.27
N LEU A 58 32.48 -61.80 10.03
CA LEU A 58 32.51 -62.67 8.82
C LEU A 58 31.39 -62.41 7.78
N ALA A 59 31.60 -62.28 6.46
CA ALA A 59 32.73 -62.19 5.50
C ALA A 59 32.06 -61.83 4.12
N SER A 60 32.30 -60.71 3.45
CA SER A 60 33.33 -60.33 2.45
C SER A 60 33.09 -60.73 0.96
N ASN A 61 33.52 -59.81 0.07
CA ASN A 61 33.49 -59.68 -1.41
C ASN A 61 32.19 -59.13 -2.06
N ASP A 62 32.20 -58.12 -2.95
CA ASP A 62 33.27 -57.38 -3.63
C ASP A 62 32.75 -56.02 -4.21
N SER A 63 33.50 -54.93 -3.96
CA SER A 63 33.97 -53.81 -4.82
C SER A 63 33.12 -53.31 -6.04
N THR A 64 32.97 -52.01 -6.41
CA THR A 64 33.75 -50.77 -6.15
C THR A 64 33.04 -49.48 -6.65
N SER A 65 33.21 -48.38 -5.87
CA SER A 65 33.39 -46.92 -6.21
C SER A 65 32.35 -46.12 -7.05
N SER A 66 32.00 -44.84 -6.84
CA SER A 66 31.98 -43.84 -5.74
C SER A 66 31.57 -42.47 -6.34
N LEU A 67 30.41 -41.89 -5.95
CA LEU A 67 30.14 -40.62 -5.23
C LEU A 67 30.38 -39.22 -5.90
N LEU A 68 29.25 -38.60 -6.28
CA LEU A 68 28.66 -37.25 -6.03
C LEU A 68 29.48 -35.93 -5.87
N SER A 69 29.10 -34.96 -6.72
CA SER A 69 28.57 -33.58 -6.50
C SER A 69 28.96 -32.69 -5.29
N SER A 70 29.58 -31.54 -5.64
CA SER A 70 29.13 -30.13 -5.46
C SER A 70 28.97 -29.50 -4.05
N SER A 71 29.74 -28.44 -3.78
CA SER A 71 29.25 -27.16 -3.21
C SER A 71 30.29 -26.02 -3.35
N ARG A 72 29.81 -24.76 -3.47
CA ARG A 72 30.49 -23.50 -3.83
C ARG A 72 31.26 -22.81 -2.68
N LYS A 73 32.46 -22.26 -3.02
CA LYS A 73 33.24 -21.02 -2.64
C LYS A 73 32.82 -20.14 -1.42
N PRO A 74 33.68 -19.23 -0.83
CA PRO A 74 34.91 -18.59 -1.38
C PRO A 74 36.11 -18.31 -0.43
N ASN A 75 37.19 -17.77 -1.03
CA ASN A 75 38.33 -16.95 -0.52
C ASN A 75 39.44 -17.56 0.37
N GLY A 76 40.68 -17.53 -0.17
CA GLY A 76 41.93 -17.45 0.61
C GLY A 76 43.04 -18.45 0.24
N SER A 77 43.84 -18.09 -0.78
CA SER A 77 45.24 -18.51 -1.07
C SER A 77 45.71 -19.95 -0.84
N ALA A 78 45.99 -20.67 -1.93
CA ALA A 78 47.26 -21.37 -2.22
C ALA A 78 47.08 -22.30 -3.42
N LEU A 79 47.41 -21.83 -4.62
CA LEU A 79 47.65 -22.71 -5.76
C LEU A 79 49.07 -22.46 -6.27
N ARG A 80 49.93 -23.46 -6.05
CA ARG A 80 51.18 -23.61 -6.77
C ARG A 80 50.84 -23.99 -8.21
N GLN A 81 50.91 -23.03 -9.12
CA GLN A 81 51.18 -23.31 -10.53
C GLN A 81 52.68 -23.15 -10.73
N THR A 82 53.32 -24.23 -11.18
CA THR A 82 54.68 -24.23 -11.69
C THR A 82 54.72 -23.45 -13.00
N SER A 83 55.11 -22.18 -12.91
CA SER A 83 55.59 -21.38 -14.02
C SER A 83 57.02 -21.80 -14.38
N THR A 84 57.25 -22.23 -15.61
CA THR A 84 58.59 -22.12 -16.21
C THR A 84 58.81 -20.64 -16.53
N VAL A 85 59.83 -20.06 -15.92
CA VAL A 85 60.24 -18.66 -16.10
C VAL A 85 60.77 -18.50 -17.53
N TYR A 86 60.17 -17.58 -18.29
CA TYR A 86 60.74 -17.07 -19.54
C TYR A 86 61.73 -15.96 -19.16
N ASP A 87 63.02 -16.20 -19.39
CA ASP A 87 64.13 -15.26 -19.12
C ASP A 87 64.63 -14.69 -20.45
N GLY A 88 63.79 -13.84 -21.05
CA GLY A 88 64.08 -13.12 -22.29
C GLY A 88 63.49 -11.72 -22.23
N PRO A 89 64.00 -10.76 -23.02
CA PRO A 89 63.50 -9.39 -23.02
C PRO A 89 62.01 -9.34 -23.37
N SER A 90 61.32 -8.34 -22.82
CA SER A 90 59.86 -8.18 -22.89
C SER A 90 59.35 -8.28 -24.34
N PRO A 91 58.22 -8.97 -24.60
CA PRO A 91 57.67 -9.09 -25.94
C PRO A 91 57.28 -7.75 -26.57
N GLU A 92 57.11 -6.70 -25.77
CA GLU A 92 56.84 -5.33 -26.23
C GLU A 92 58.12 -4.66 -26.74
N ASP A 93 59.27 -4.85 -26.09
CA ASP A 93 60.58 -4.34 -26.53
C ASP A 93 61.06 -5.00 -27.83
N ILE A 94 60.71 -6.28 -28.04
CA ILE A 94 61.04 -7.03 -29.26
C ILE A 94 60.24 -6.51 -30.45
N ILE A 95 58.98 -6.12 -30.23
CA ILE A 95 58.10 -5.57 -31.27
C ILE A 95 58.49 -4.13 -31.60
N GLU A 96 58.89 -3.34 -30.61
CA GLU A 96 59.41 -1.99 -30.83
C GLU A 96 60.73 -2.01 -31.61
N LYS A 97 61.63 -2.96 -31.29
CA LYS A 97 62.89 -3.16 -32.02
C LYS A 97 62.69 -3.65 -33.46
N LEU A 98 61.70 -4.52 -33.69
CA LEU A 98 61.32 -4.99 -35.04
C LEU A 98 60.61 -3.91 -35.86
N LEU A 99 59.91 -2.96 -35.22
CA LEU A 99 59.27 -1.83 -35.89
C LEU A 99 60.27 -0.71 -36.21
N GLU A 100 61.28 -0.49 -35.37
CA GLU A 100 62.41 0.41 -35.66
C GLU A 100 63.29 -0.14 -36.80
N GLU A 101 63.52 -1.47 -36.87
CA GLU A 101 64.30 -2.11 -37.95
C GLU A 101 63.62 -2.07 -39.34
N ILE A 102 62.30 -1.83 -39.40
CA ILE A 102 61.54 -1.76 -40.65
C ILE A 102 61.45 -0.31 -41.20
N GLN A 103 61.87 0.69 -40.43
CA GLN A 103 61.78 2.11 -40.81
C GLN A 103 63.10 2.76 -41.27
N ASP A 104 64.24 2.10 -41.16
CA ASP A 104 65.56 2.75 -41.37
C ASP A 104 66.41 2.22 -42.54
N ASP A 105 65.89 1.38 -43.44
CA ASP A 105 66.56 1.09 -44.73
C ASP A 105 65.88 1.83 -45.88
N THR A 106 66.13 3.13 -45.90
CA THR A 106 65.97 3.97 -47.08
C THR A 106 67.34 4.12 -47.74
N ASP A 107 67.71 3.26 -48.69
CA ASP A 107 68.60 3.67 -49.79
C ASP A 107 68.60 2.72 -51.00
N GLN A 108 68.02 3.25 -52.09
CA GLN A 108 68.22 3.06 -53.54
C GLN A 108 68.26 1.66 -54.22
N PRO A 109 67.63 1.54 -55.41
CA PRO A 109 67.35 0.28 -56.08
C PRO A 109 68.56 -0.25 -56.85
N GLN A 110 68.95 -1.50 -56.63
CA GLN A 110 69.70 -2.28 -57.61
C GLN A 110 68.84 -3.46 -58.09
N GLU A 111 68.53 -3.44 -59.39
CA GLU A 111 67.75 -4.46 -60.06
C GLU A 111 68.35 -5.86 -59.88
N PRO A 112 67.54 -6.90 -59.59
CA PRO A 112 68.02 -8.26 -59.56
C PRO A 112 68.39 -8.72 -60.98
N SER A 113 69.67 -9.03 -61.19
CA SER A 113 70.23 -9.55 -62.43
C SER A 113 69.60 -10.90 -62.79
N PHE A 114 68.60 -10.85 -63.69
CA PHE A 114 68.11 -12.04 -64.38
C PHE A 114 69.19 -12.60 -65.31
N VAL A 115 69.31 -13.94 -65.28
CA VAL A 115 70.12 -14.75 -66.20
C VAL A 115 69.92 -14.25 -67.63
N LYS A 116 71.01 -13.75 -68.25
CA LYS A 116 70.95 -13.16 -69.58
C LYS A 116 70.95 -14.25 -70.64
N LYS A 117 70.35 -13.93 -71.77
CA LYS A 117 70.24 -14.80 -72.96
C LYS A 117 71.60 -15.20 -73.57
N GLU A 118 72.70 -14.60 -73.08
CA GLU A 118 74.09 -14.88 -73.44
C GLU A 118 74.68 -16.07 -72.64
N ASP A 119 74.08 -16.45 -71.50
CA ASP A 119 74.54 -17.60 -70.67
C ASP A 119 74.04 -18.96 -71.19
N LEU A 120 73.19 -18.97 -72.23
CA LEU A 120 72.63 -20.19 -72.84
C LEU A 120 73.31 -20.56 -74.18
N ASP A 121 74.32 -19.81 -74.62
CA ASP A 121 75.03 -20.02 -75.89
C ASP A 121 76.50 -20.42 -75.69
N LEU A 122 76.77 -21.50 -74.94
CA LEU A 122 78.09 -22.14 -74.95
C LEU A 122 78.19 -23.12 -76.12
N ILE A 123 78.80 -22.66 -77.22
CA ILE A 123 79.18 -23.48 -78.39
C ILE A 123 80.59 -24.04 -78.12
N PRO A 124 80.78 -25.35 -77.91
CA PRO A 124 82.11 -25.90 -77.72
C PRO A 124 82.95 -25.82 -79.01
N GLU A 125 84.11 -25.16 -78.93
CA GLU A 125 85.08 -25.03 -80.03
C GLU A 125 85.83 -26.34 -80.28
N PHE A 126 85.54 -27.02 -81.39
CA PHE A 126 86.24 -28.24 -81.85
C PHE A 126 87.43 -27.95 -82.77
N GLY A 127 88.17 -26.86 -82.53
CA GLY A 127 89.45 -26.58 -83.19
C GLY A 127 89.44 -26.68 -84.73
N GLY A 128 88.32 -26.38 -85.38
CA GLY A 128 88.18 -26.41 -86.84
C GLY A 128 88.06 -27.80 -87.48
N LEU A 129 87.77 -28.86 -86.73
CA LEU A 129 87.61 -30.23 -87.26
C LEU A 129 86.18 -30.74 -87.03
N SER A 130 85.60 -31.39 -88.04
CA SER A 130 84.26 -31.98 -87.91
C SER A 130 84.30 -33.26 -87.06
N LEU A 131 83.23 -33.54 -86.31
CA LEU A 131 83.14 -34.69 -85.39
C LEU A 131 83.46 -36.06 -86.02
N LYS A 132 83.26 -36.21 -87.34
CA LYS A 132 83.66 -37.44 -88.07
C LYS A 132 85.18 -37.54 -88.29
N GLN A 133 85.86 -36.41 -88.48
CA GLN A 133 87.32 -36.38 -88.70
C GLN A 133 88.12 -36.60 -87.40
N LEU A 134 87.52 -36.37 -86.23
CA LEU A 134 88.13 -36.71 -84.94
C LEU A 134 87.99 -38.20 -84.61
N ALA A 135 86.96 -38.86 -85.15
CA ALA A 135 86.75 -40.31 -85.05
C ALA A 135 87.59 -41.12 -86.06
N ASP A 136 87.90 -40.56 -87.23
CA ASP A 136 88.71 -41.22 -88.29
C ASP A 136 90.24 -41.13 -88.05
N ARG A 137 90.70 -40.54 -86.94
CA ARG A 137 92.14 -40.48 -86.60
C ARG A 137 92.68 -41.77 -85.96
N LYS A 138 92.03 -42.90 -86.26
CA LYS A 138 92.60 -44.23 -86.08
C LYS A 138 93.47 -44.53 -87.30
N GLY A 139 94.77 -44.72 -87.10
CA GLY A 139 95.60 -45.37 -88.13
C GLY A 139 96.91 -44.65 -88.44
N GLN A 140 97.92 -44.91 -87.61
CA GLN A 140 99.31 -45.06 -88.04
C GLN A 140 100.05 -45.78 -86.91
N GLY A 141 100.23 -47.09 -87.06
CA GLY A 141 100.91 -47.95 -86.08
C GLY A 141 100.29 -49.33 -85.86
N GLU A 142 99.14 -49.64 -86.49
CA GLU A 142 98.56 -50.99 -86.56
C GLU A 142 99.13 -51.73 -87.77
N SER A 143 100.39 -52.18 -87.69
CA SER A 143 100.92 -53.25 -88.57
C SER A 143 102.30 -53.80 -88.18
N ASP A 144 102.77 -53.59 -86.94
CA ASP A 144 104.07 -54.15 -86.47
C ASP A 144 103.94 -55.17 -85.34
N TRP A 145 102.72 -55.49 -84.88
CA TRP A 145 102.51 -56.38 -83.74
C TRP A 145 101.97 -57.78 -84.10
N GLU A 146 101.54 -58.00 -85.35
CA GLU A 146 101.05 -59.31 -85.80
C GLU A 146 102.12 -60.25 -86.35
N ALA A 147 103.38 -59.79 -86.47
CA ALA A 147 104.53 -60.63 -86.83
C ALA A 147 105.65 -60.69 -85.78
N GLN A 148 105.56 -59.92 -84.70
CA GLN A 148 106.41 -60.12 -83.51
C GLN A 148 105.75 -61.08 -82.52
N PHE A 149 105.03 -62.07 -83.05
CA PHE A 149 104.43 -63.19 -82.33
C PHE A 149 105.45 -64.29 -81.97
N SER A 150 106.77 -64.07 -82.00
CA SER A 150 107.68 -65.21 -81.79
C SER A 150 109.05 -64.94 -81.15
N ALA A 151 109.35 -63.76 -80.64
CA ALA A 151 110.63 -63.55 -79.95
C ALA A 151 110.58 -62.54 -78.79
N LEU A 152 110.61 -63.10 -77.56
CA LEU A 152 111.29 -62.54 -76.38
C LEU A 152 110.56 -61.50 -75.49
N SER A 153 109.99 -62.03 -74.40
CA SER A 153 110.24 -61.61 -72.99
C SER A 153 109.72 -60.26 -72.43
N ILE A 154 108.80 -60.39 -71.45
CA ILE A 154 108.73 -59.74 -70.11
C ILE A 154 109.18 -58.26 -70.00
N ARG A 155 108.23 -57.34 -69.66
CA ARG A 155 108.49 -56.19 -68.77
C ARG A 155 107.21 -55.59 -68.14
N SER A 156 107.17 -55.65 -66.81
CA SER A 156 106.21 -55.03 -65.88
C SER A 156 106.21 -53.49 -65.93
N HIS A 157 105.04 -52.85 -65.84
CA HIS A 157 104.89 -51.44 -65.38
C HIS A 157 104.13 -51.43 -64.04
N PRO A 158 104.49 -50.55 -63.08
CA PRO A 158 104.13 -50.70 -61.67
C PRO A 158 102.67 -50.28 -61.41
N ALA A 159 101.96 -51.06 -60.59
CA ALA A 159 100.55 -50.85 -60.23
C ALA A 159 100.27 -49.54 -59.45
N GLU A 160 101.29 -48.94 -58.83
CA GLU A 160 101.12 -47.87 -57.84
C GLU A 160 100.60 -46.54 -58.40
N GLU A 161 100.93 -46.16 -59.64
CA GLU A 161 100.53 -44.84 -60.19
C GLU A 161 99.09 -44.85 -60.73
N TYR A 162 98.61 -45.99 -61.22
CA TYR A 162 97.20 -46.22 -61.56
C TYR A 162 96.34 -46.25 -60.29
N ASP A 163 96.83 -46.87 -59.22
CA ASP A 163 96.14 -46.89 -57.93
C ASP A 163 96.04 -45.48 -57.31
N ASN A 164 97.08 -44.64 -57.43
CA ASN A 164 97.03 -43.26 -56.92
C ASN A 164 96.06 -42.33 -57.67
N ARG A 165 95.97 -42.44 -59.01
CA ARG A 165 94.95 -41.66 -59.76
C ARG A 165 93.55 -42.22 -59.55
N ARG A 166 93.42 -43.54 -59.45
CA ARG A 166 92.14 -44.22 -59.15
C ARG A 166 91.63 -43.85 -57.76
N THR A 167 92.51 -43.68 -56.78
CA THR A 167 92.13 -43.22 -55.43
C THR A 167 91.70 -41.76 -55.42
N GLN A 168 92.39 -40.84 -56.11
CA GLN A 168 91.94 -39.43 -56.21
C GLN A 168 90.59 -39.27 -56.93
N PHE A 169 90.36 -40.00 -58.03
CA PHE A 169 89.05 -39.98 -58.70
C PHE A 169 87.97 -40.66 -57.88
N ASN A 170 88.29 -41.72 -57.11
CA ASN A 170 87.36 -42.31 -56.17
C ASN A 170 87.05 -41.35 -55.00
N GLU A 171 88.01 -40.58 -54.51
CA GLU A 171 87.83 -39.60 -53.44
C GLU A 171 87.00 -38.40 -53.92
N LEU A 172 87.24 -37.90 -55.13
CA LEU A 172 86.40 -36.87 -55.74
C LEU A 172 84.98 -37.38 -55.99
N HIS A 173 84.84 -38.61 -56.50
CA HIS A 173 83.53 -39.23 -56.66
C HIS A 173 82.83 -39.36 -55.32
N GLN A 174 83.54 -39.79 -54.26
CA GLN A 174 83.01 -39.89 -52.91
C GLN A 174 82.59 -38.53 -52.33
N ASN A 175 83.31 -37.45 -52.63
CA ASN A 175 82.93 -36.10 -52.23
C ASN A 175 81.73 -35.56 -53.02
N ILE A 176 81.64 -35.84 -54.32
CA ILE A 176 80.46 -35.48 -55.13
C ILE A 176 79.24 -36.27 -54.66
N THR A 177 79.38 -37.57 -54.39
CA THR A 177 78.31 -38.38 -53.81
C THR A 177 77.91 -37.86 -52.43
N ALA A 178 78.86 -37.42 -51.60
CA ALA A 178 78.56 -36.82 -50.30
C ALA A 178 77.83 -35.46 -50.43
N CYS A 179 78.19 -34.62 -51.41
CA CYS A 179 77.46 -33.38 -51.69
C CYS A 179 76.06 -33.65 -52.24
N ASP A 180 75.90 -34.63 -53.14
CA ASP A 180 74.60 -35.06 -53.65
C ASP A 180 73.74 -35.65 -52.53
N ASP A 181 74.31 -36.42 -51.60
CA ASP A 181 73.60 -36.94 -50.43
C ASP A 181 73.14 -35.80 -49.50
N ILE A 182 73.97 -34.78 -49.29
CA ILE A 182 73.60 -33.58 -48.52
C ILE A 182 72.49 -32.80 -49.24
N LEU A 183 72.62 -32.57 -50.55
CA LEU A 183 71.59 -31.86 -51.33
C LEU A 183 70.28 -32.64 -51.37
N ASN A 184 70.33 -33.96 -51.52
CA ASN A 184 69.17 -34.83 -51.43
C ASN A 184 68.54 -34.79 -50.02
N SER A 185 69.35 -34.68 -48.97
CA SER A 185 68.84 -34.48 -47.60
C SER A 185 68.16 -33.12 -47.41
N VAL A 186 68.70 -32.05 -48.01
CA VAL A 186 68.11 -30.70 -47.96
C VAL A 186 66.84 -30.62 -48.81
N GLU A 187 66.83 -31.25 -49.98
CA GLU A 187 65.65 -31.37 -50.83
C GLU A 187 64.55 -32.16 -50.12
N THR A 188 64.90 -33.29 -49.50
CA THR A 188 63.97 -34.08 -48.70
C THR A 188 63.44 -33.27 -47.50
N PHE A 189 64.30 -32.51 -46.81
CA PHE A 189 63.90 -31.66 -45.69
C PHE A 189 62.97 -30.53 -46.13
N LEU A 190 63.30 -29.78 -47.19
CA LEU A 190 62.45 -28.69 -47.70
C LEU A 190 61.13 -29.21 -48.26
N THR A 191 61.15 -30.38 -48.91
CA THR A 191 59.93 -31.04 -49.38
C THR A 191 59.07 -31.49 -48.20
N SER A 192 59.68 -32.03 -47.15
CA SER A 192 58.98 -32.38 -45.91
C SER A 192 58.41 -31.14 -45.21
N PHE A 193 59.16 -30.05 -45.10
CA PHE A 193 58.73 -28.81 -44.47
C PHE A 193 57.60 -28.13 -45.26
N ARG A 194 57.67 -28.14 -46.59
CA ARG A 194 56.57 -27.68 -47.45
C ARG A 194 55.31 -28.51 -47.25
N ASN A 195 55.45 -29.84 -47.17
CA ASN A 195 54.33 -30.73 -46.92
C ASN A 195 53.75 -30.50 -45.51
N ASP A 196 54.60 -30.28 -44.51
CA ASP A 196 54.16 -29.97 -43.14
C ASP A 196 53.45 -28.61 -43.06
N LEU A 197 53.93 -27.58 -43.76
CA LEU A 197 53.22 -26.31 -43.86
C LEU A 197 51.89 -26.44 -44.60
N ALA A 198 51.83 -27.26 -45.65
CA ALA A 198 50.58 -27.54 -46.35
C ALA A 198 49.59 -28.29 -45.44
N ASN A 199 50.08 -29.25 -44.65
CA ASN A 199 49.29 -29.99 -43.67
C ASN A 199 48.78 -29.07 -42.56
N VAL A 200 49.64 -28.24 -41.96
CA VAL A 200 49.27 -27.29 -40.91
C VAL A 200 48.29 -26.24 -41.44
N SER A 201 48.49 -25.73 -42.66
CA SER A 201 47.57 -24.76 -43.27
C SER A 201 46.19 -25.39 -43.54
N SER A 202 46.16 -26.62 -44.04
CA SER A 202 44.94 -27.42 -44.21
C SER A 202 44.24 -27.68 -42.87
N ASP A 203 45.01 -27.97 -41.82
CA ASP A 203 44.47 -28.17 -40.47
C ASP A 203 43.92 -26.87 -39.86
N ILE A 204 44.59 -25.73 -40.07
CA ILE A 204 44.11 -24.41 -39.62
C ILE A 204 42.83 -24.04 -40.39
N GLU A 205 42.77 -24.26 -41.69
CA GLU A 205 41.56 -24.01 -42.50
C GLU A 205 40.40 -24.94 -42.06
N SER A 206 40.70 -26.20 -41.77
CA SER A 206 39.76 -27.17 -41.20
C SER A 206 39.26 -26.73 -39.81
N LEU A 207 40.15 -26.25 -38.94
CA LEU A 207 39.77 -25.73 -37.61
C LEU A 207 38.96 -24.44 -37.71
N GLN A 208 39.33 -23.52 -38.61
CA GLN A 208 38.63 -22.26 -38.79
C GLN A 208 37.23 -22.49 -39.39
N SER A 209 37.10 -23.35 -40.38
CA SER A 209 35.80 -23.75 -40.94
C SER A 209 34.93 -24.46 -39.91
N ARG A 210 35.52 -25.34 -39.08
CA ARG A 210 34.84 -26.01 -37.97
C ARG A 210 34.40 -25.03 -36.89
N SER A 211 35.23 -24.05 -36.54
CA SER A 211 34.92 -23.00 -35.58
C SER A 211 33.78 -22.12 -36.09
N ALA A 212 33.83 -21.69 -37.35
CA ALA A 212 32.76 -20.92 -37.98
C ALA A 212 31.43 -21.71 -38.03
N ALA A 213 31.49 -23.00 -38.35
CA ALA A 213 30.33 -23.88 -38.35
C ALA A 213 29.73 -24.04 -36.94
N LEU A 214 30.57 -24.21 -35.91
CA LEU A 214 30.12 -24.27 -34.52
C LEU A 214 29.51 -22.95 -34.05
N ASN A 215 30.12 -21.81 -34.40
CA ASN A 215 29.58 -20.50 -34.05
C ASN A 215 28.22 -20.23 -34.71
N ARG A 216 28.05 -20.63 -35.98
CA ARG A 216 26.73 -20.61 -36.65
C ARG A 216 25.72 -21.48 -35.93
N ARG A 217 26.08 -22.71 -35.54
CA ARG A 217 25.19 -23.60 -34.77
C ARG A 217 24.82 -23.02 -33.40
N LEU A 218 25.77 -22.39 -32.71
CA LEU A 218 25.55 -21.76 -31.43
C LEU A 218 24.60 -20.57 -31.56
N ASN A 219 24.79 -19.71 -32.56
CA ASN A 219 23.90 -18.59 -32.83
C ASN A 219 22.48 -19.05 -33.19
N ASN A 220 22.35 -20.09 -34.01
CA ASN A 220 21.05 -20.70 -34.32
C ASN A 220 20.39 -21.25 -33.05
N ARG A 221 21.14 -21.94 -32.18
CA ARG A 221 20.61 -22.44 -30.89
C ARG A 221 20.18 -21.31 -29.97
N ARG A 222 20.97 -20.22 -29.85
CA ARG A 222 20.61 -19.04 -29.05
C ARG A 222 19.36 -18.34 -29.59
N ALA A 223 19.21 -18.25 -30.91
CA ALA A 223 18.02 -17.67 -31.52
C ALA A 223 16.77 -18.51 -31.23
N VAL A 224 16.88 -19.84 -31.32
CA VAL A 224 15.81 -20.79 -30.97
C VAL A 224 15.49 -20.75 -29.48
N GLU A 225 16.49 -20.73 -28.61
CA GLU A 225 16.34 -20.59 -27.16
C GLU A 225 15.60 -19.30 -26.80
N LYS A 226 16.00 -18.17 -27.40
CA LYS A 226 15.34 -16.88 -27.21
C LYS A 226 13.87 -16.88 -27.65
N ALA A 227 13.53 -17.67 -28.68
CA ALA A 227 12.15 -17.82 -29.14
C ALA A 227 11.32 -18.80 -28.27
N LEU A 228 11.93 -19.87 -27.77
CA LEU A 228 11.25 -20.92 -27.00
C LEU A 228 11.15 -20.62 -25.50
N SER A 229 12.14 -19.96 -24.90
CA SER A 229 12.15 -19.63 -23.46
C SER A 229 10.87 -18.93 -22.99
N PRO A 230 10.37 -17.86 -23.64
CA PRO A 230 9.13 -17.22 -23.19
C PRO A 230 7.91 -18.15 -23.33
N ILE A 231 7.88 -19.02 -24.34
CA ILE A 231 6.78 -19.98 -24.54
C ILE A 231 6.77 -21.04 -23.44
N ILE A 232 7.94 -21.52 -23.05
CA ILE A 232 8.10 -22.54 -21.99
C ILE A 232 7.80 -21.92 -20.62
N GLU A 233 8.27 -20.70 -20.35
CA GLU A 233 7.96 -19.98 -19.10
C GLU A 233 6.46 -19.68 -18.95
N GLU A 234 5.78 -19.34 -20.04
CA GLU A 234 4.33 -19.13 -20.06
C GLU A 234 3.53 -20.43 -19.88
N LEU A 235 4.01 -21.55 -20.44
CA LEU A 235 3.32 -22.84 -20.42
C LEU A 235 3.62 -23.66 -19.15
N SER A 236 4.80 -23.51 -18.55
CA SER A 236 5.21 -24.32 -17.42
C SER A 236 4.54 -23.85 -16.12
N ILE A 237 3.80 -24.76 -15.49
CA ILE A 237 3.31 -24.60 -14.12
C ILE A 237 4.20 -25.46 -13.23
N SER A 238 4.86 -24.84 -12.24
CA SER A 238 5.69 -25.59 -11.28
C SER A 238 4.78 -26.53 -10.45
N PRO A 239 5.16 -27.81 -10.26
CA PRO A 239 4.40 -28.74 -9.41
C PRO A 239 4.32 -28.27 -7.96
N GLU A 240 5.27 -27.46 -7.49
CA GLU A 240 5.20 -26.80 -6.18
C GLU A 240 4.06 -25.78 -6.10
N THR A 241 3.77 -25.09 -7.20
CA THR A 241 2.62 -24.18 -7.28
C THR A 241 1.31 -24.97 -7.20
N ILE A 242 1.24 -26.13 -7.87
CA ILE A 242 0.05 -26.99 -7.88
C ILE A 242 -0.22 -27.52 -6.47
N THR A 243 0.77 -28.16 -5.85
CA THR A 243 0.66 -28.71 -4.48
C THR A 243 0.32 -27.62 -3.46
N ARG A 244 0.90 -26.43 -3.59
CA ARG A 244 0.56 -25.29 -2.72
C ARG A 244 -0.88 -24.82 -2.88
N ILE A 245 -1.42 -24.81 -4.10
CA ILE A 245 -2.82 -24.41 -4.32
C ILE A 245 -3.79 -25.48 -3.83
N THR A 246 -3.45 -26.77 -4.01
CA THR A 246 -4.32 -27.88 -3.62
C THR A 246 -4.31 -28.15 -2.11
N GLU A 247 -3.14 -28.15 -1.47
CA GLU A 247 -2.93 -28.61 -0.08
C GLU A 247 -2.43 -27.51 0.86
N GLY A 248 -1.83 -26.44 0.33
CA GLY A 248 -1.21 -25.40 1.13
C GLY A 248 -2.19 -24.52 1.92
N HIS A 249 -1.72 -23.95 3.03
CA HIS A 249 -2.41 -22.91 3.78
C HIS A 249 -2.43 -21.58 3.01
N ILE A 250 -3.43 -20.75 3.30
CA ILE A 250 -3.65 -19.46 2.62
C ILE A 250 -2.79 -18.41 3.33
N ASP A 251 -1.53 -18.34 2.90
CA ASP A 251 -0.53 -17.37 3.34
C ASP A 251 -0.16 -16.40 2.20
N GLU A 252 0.69 -15.41 2.45
CA GLU A 252 1.18 -14.48 1.41
C GLU A 252 1.90 -15.23 0.26
N SER A 253 2.53 -16.36 0.54
CA SER A 253 3.16 -17.22 -0.47
C SER A 253 2.11 -17.92 -1.36
N TRP A 254 0.93 -18.20 -0.83
CA TRP A 254 -0.20 -18.76 -1.56
C TRP A 254 -0.81 -17.74 -2.51
N VAL A 255 -0.92 -16.48 -2.09
CA VAL A 255 -1.36 -15.37 -2.96
C VAL A 255 -0.41 -15.16 -4.13
N ARG A 256 0.91 -15.26 -3.91
CA ARG A 256 1.90 -15.21 -5.01
C ARG A 256 1.71 -16.36 -6.00
N ALA A 257 1.52 -17.58 -5.50
CA ALA A 257 1.22 -18.75 -6.33
C ALA A 257 -0.09 -18.58 -7.13
N LEU A 258 -1.11 -17.94 -6.55
CA LEU A 258 -2.35 -17.61 -7.24
C LEU A 258 -2.14 -16.57 -8.34
N ASN A 259 -1.37 -15.51 -8.08
CA ASN A 259 -1.06 -14.48 -9.08
C ASN A 259 -0.26 -15.06 -10.25
N ASP A 260 0.66 -16.00 -10.00
CA ASP A 260 1.34 -16.75 -11.06
C ASP A 260 0.37 -17.62 -11.87
N LEU A 261 -0.59 -18.28 -11.20
CA LEU A 261 -1.64 -19.05 -11.87
C LEU A 261 -2.51 -18.14 -12.74
N ASP A 262 -2.92 -16.98 -12.25
CA ASP A 262 -3.74 -16.01 -13.00
C ASP A 262 -3.00 -15.44 -14.21
N ARG A 263 -1.71 -15.12 -14.04
CA ARG A 263 -0.85 -14.67 -15.15
C ARG A 263 -0.79 -15.72 -16.25
N ARG A 264 -0.56 -16.98 -15.88
CA ARG A 264 -0.53 -18.12 -16.83
C ARG A 264 -1.90 -18.34 -17.48
N ALA A 265 -3.00 -18.23 -16.73
CA ALA A 265 -4.35 -18.35 -17.27
C ALA A 265 -4.67 -17.27 -18.31
N THR A 266 -4.27 -16.02 -18.06
CA THR A 266 -4.45 -14.95 -19.06
C THR A 266 -3.56 -15.11 -20.29
N ALA A 267 -2.33 -15.61 -20.13
CA ALA A 267 -1.45 -15.91 -21.25
C ALA A 267 -2.05 -17.00 -22.15
N HIS A 268 -2.62 -18.04 -21.53
CA HIS A 268 -3.36 -19.09 -22.24
C HIS A 268 -4.56 -18.51 -23.02
N GLN A 269 -5.40 -17.69 -22.38
CA GLN A 269 -6.56 -17.06 -23.02
C GLN A 269 -6.18 -16.18 -24.23
N LYS A 270 -5.08 -15.41 -24.13
CA LYS A 270 -4.59 -14.55 -25.21
C LYS A 270 -4.06 -15.36 -26.40
N ARG A 271 -3.46 -16.53 -26.16
CA ARG A 271 -2.85 -17.36 -27.21
C ARG A 271 -3.85 -18.27 -27.92
N THR A 272 -5.04 -18.53 -27.37
CA THR A 272 -6.10 -19.28 -28.07
C THR A 272 -6.50 -18.65 -29.42
N GLY A 273 -6.21 -17.36 -29.67
CA GLY A 273 -6.47 -16.70 -30.97
C GLY A 273 -5.42 -16.96 -32.07
N SER A 274 -4.26 -17.53 -31.75
CA SER A 274 -3.19 -17.89 -32.70
C SER A 274 -2.93 -19.39 -32.59
N GLN A 275 -2.74 -20.10 -33.71
CA GLN A 275 -2.74 -21.58 -33.75
C GLN A 275 -2.07 -22.22 -32.51
N PRO A 276 -2.84 -22.89 -31.63
CA PRO A 276 -2.31 -23.40 -30.38
C PRO A 276 -1.46 -24.66 -30.65
N PRO A 277 -0.26 -24.79 -30.04
CA PRO A 277 0.46 -26.05 -30.05
C PRO A 277 -0.32 -27.12 -29.28
N LYS A 278 -0.30 -28.39 -29.70
CA LYS A 278 -1.01 -29.51 -29.04
C LYS A 278 -0.78 -29.61 -27.52
N ALA A 279 0.44 -29.30 -27.06
CA ALA A 279 0.76 -29.26 -25.63
C ALA A 279 -0.05 -28.22 -24.83
N LEU A 280 -0.56 -27.17 -25.49
CA LEU A 280 -1.44 -26.17 -24.89
C LEU A 280 -2.86 -26.72 -24.71
N GLU A 281 -3.34 -27.54 -25.65
CA GLU A 281 -4.65 -28.21 -25.55
C GLU A 281 -4.68 -29.22 -24.40
N ASP A 282 -3.58 -29.95 -24.18
CA ASP A 282 -3.46 -30.91 -23.07
C ASP A 282 -3.37 -30.23 -21.69
N LEU A 283 -2.77 -29.04 -21.62
CA LEU A 283 -2.63 -28.31 -20.35
C LEU A 283 -3.91 -27.58 -19.93
N LYS A 284 -4.73 -27.17 -20.91
CA LYS A 284 -6.01 -26.46 -20.68
C LYS A 284 -6.90 -27.12 -19.62
N PRO A 285 -7.24 -28.43 -19.69
CA PRO A 285 -8.10 -29.06 -18.69
C PRO A 285 -7.44 -29.15 -17.30
N LEU A 286 -6.11 -29.24 -17.23
CA LEU A 286 -5.38 -29.23 -15.96
C LEU A 286 -5.45 -27.84 -15.30
N LEU A 287 -5.27 -26.79 -16.11
CA LEU A 287 -5.35 -25.41 -15.68
C LEU A 287 -6.77 -25.05 -15.20
N GLU A 288 -7.80 -25.44 -15.95
CA GLU A 288 -9.20 -25.24 -15.57
C GLU A 288 -9.53 -25.95 -14.25
N LYS A 289 -9.10 -27.21 -14.07
CA LYS A 289 -9.26 -27.94 -12.79
C LYS A 289 -8.54 -27.25 -11.63
N LEU A 290 -7.34 -26.73 -11.86
CA LEU A 290 -6.57 -26.00 -10.84
C LEU A 290 -7.25 -24.69 -10.45
N ILE A 291 -7.81 -23.96 -11.43
CA ILE A 291 -8.61 -22.74 -11.19
C ILE A 291 -9.87 -23.08 -10.37
N LEU A 292 -10.60 -24.14 -10.73
CA LEU A 292 -11.77 -24.59 -9.97
C LEU A 292 -11.40 -24.95 -8.53
N LYS A 293 -10.27 -25.64 -8.32
CA LYS A 293 -9.80 -25.97 -6.97
C LYS A 293 -9.40 -24.73 -6.18
N ALA A 294 -8.74 -23.76 -6.82
CA ALA A 294 -8.42 -22.47 -6.21
C ALA A 294 -9.69 -21.72 -5.81
N ILE A 295 -10.71 -21.69 -6.66
CA ILE A 295 -12.02 -21.08 -6.39
C ILE A 295 -12.69 -21.72 -5.16
N GLU A 296 -12.70 -23.06 -5.06
CA GLU A 296 -13.24 -23.79 -3.91
C GLU A 296 -12.55 -23.36 -2.60
N ARG A 297 -11.21 -23.32 -2.60
CA ARG A 297 -10.40 -22.93 -1.44
C ARG A 297 -10.62 -21.47 -1.03
N ILE A 298 -10.66 -20.56 -2.00
CA ILE A 298 -10.92 -19.12 -1.77
C ILE A 298 -12.32 -18.93 -1.19
N ARG A 299 -13.32 -19.62 -1.74
CA ARG A 299 -14.70 -19.59 -1.22
C ARG A 299 -14.73 -20.00 0.24
N ASP A 300 -14.16 -21.16 0.58
CA ASP A 300 -14.21 -21.68 1.94
C ASP A 300 -13.51 -20.76 2.94
N PHE A 301 -12.40 -20.15 2.53
CA PHE A 301 -11.71 -19.14 3.32
C PHE A 301 -12.55 -17.88 3.54
N ILE A 302 -13.04 -17.25 2.47
CA ILE A 302 -13.82 -16.00 2.61
C ILE A 302 -15.10 -16.26 3.40
N VAL A 303 -15.78 -17.40 3.17
CA VAL A 303 -16.97 -17.79 3.95
C VAL A 303 -16.63 -17.98 5.42
N ALA A 304 -15.49 -18.61 5.74
CA ALA A 304 -15.04 -18.74 7.12
C ALA A 304 -14.76 -17.36 7.76
N GLN A 305 -14.14 -16.43 7.03
CA GLN A 305 -13.92 -15.06 7.50
C GLN A 305 -15.24 -14.29 7.70
N ILE A 306 -16.21 -14.42 6.80
CA ILE A 306 -17.55 -13.82 6.96
C ILE A 306 -18.26 -14.40 8.19
N ARG A 307 -18.12 -15.70 8.45
CA ARG A 307 -18.65 -16.33 9.67
C ARG A 307 -17.97 -15.79 10.93
N ALA A 308 -16.67 -15.52 10.89
CA ALA A 308 -15.94 -14.93 12.02
C ALA A 308 -16.46 -13.53 12.39
N LEU A 309 -16.94 -12.74 11.41
CA LEU A 309 -17.56 -11.42 11.67
C LEU A 309 -18.87 -11.51 12.48
N ARG A 310 -19.52 -12.68 12.53
CA ARG A 310 -20.75 -12.90 13.33
C ARG A 310 -20.47 -13.26 14.78
N ALA A 311 -19.21 -13.52 15.13
CA ALA A 311 -18.87 -13.90 16.49
C ALA A 311 -19.11 -12.72 17.45
N PRO A 312 -19.69 -12.98 18.64
CA PRO A 312 -19.97 -11.93 19.60
C PRO A 312 -18.68 -11.31 20.13
N GLN A 313 -18.71 -10.00 20.42
CA GLN A 313 -17.61 -9.24 21.02
C GLN A 313 -16.34 -9.10 20.16
N ILE A 314 -16.40 -9.42 18.87
CA ILE A 314 -15.26 -9.18 17.97
C ILE A 314 -15.42 -7.83 17.26
N ASN A 315 -14.35 -7.04 17.27
CA ASN A 315 -14.25 -5.82 16.50
C ASN A 315 -14.12 -6.16 15.00
N ALA A 316 -15.20 -5.96 14.24
CA ALA A 316 -15.25 -6.26 12.81
C ALA A 316 -14.11 -5.60 12.01
N GLN A 317 -13.65 -4.42 12.44
CA GLN A 317 -12.57 -3.69 11.78
C GLN A 317 -11.22 -4.43 11.85
N ILE A 318 -10.96 -5.15 12.94
CA ILE A 318 -9.71 -5.92 13.10
C ILE A 318 -9.70 -7.08 12.10
N ILE A 319 -10.81 -7.82 11.99
CA ILE A 319 -10.94 -8.91 11.02
C ILE A 319 -10.84 -8.37 9.59
N GLN A 320 -11.51 -7.25 9.28
CA GLN A 320 -11.42 -6.60 7.97
C GLN A 320 -9.98 -6.24 7.60
N GLN A 321 -9.20 -5.68 8.53
CA GLN A 321 -7.82 -5.29 8.26
C GLN A 321 -6.86 -6.48 8.14
N GLN A 322 -6.96 -7.46 9.05
CA GLN A 322 -6.01 -8.57 9.11
C GLN A 322 -6.32 -9.67 8.10
N ASN A 323 -7.59 -9.99 7.85
CA ASN A 323 -7.99 -11.19 7.10
C ASN A 323 -8.62 -10.88 5.74
N PHE A 324 -9.24 -9.71 5.55
CA PHE A 324 -9.80 -9.34 4.24
C PHE A 324 -8.81 -8.49 3.44
N LEU A 325 -8.34 -7.35 3.98
CA LEU A 325 -7.47 -6.45 3.24
C LEU A 325 -6.13 -7.08 2.87
N LYS A 326 -5.57 -7.91 3.75
CA LYS A 326 -4.32 -8.63 3.51
C LYS A 326 -4.42 -9.62 2.34
N PHE A 327 -5.62 -10.13 2.10
CA PHE A 327 -5.93 -11.14 1.07
C PHE A 327 -6.90 -10.59 0.01
N LYS A 328 -6.80 -9.30 -0.30
CA LYS A 328 -7.63 -8.62 -1.31
C LYS A 328 -7.58 -9.27 -2.69
N ASP A 329 -6.41 -9.75 -3.09
CA ASP A 329 -6.19 -10.36 -4.41
C ASP A 329 -7.07 -11.60 -4.63
N LEU A 330 -7.46 -12.30 -3.55
CA LEU A 330 -8.34 -13.46 -3.61
C LEU A 330 -9.70 -13.13 -4.22
N PHE A 331 -10.29 -12.00 -3.81
CA PHE A 331 -11.59 -11.58 -4.33
C PHE A 331 -11.47 -11.11 -5.78
N THR A 332 -10.38 -10.43 -6.13
CA THR A 332 -10.13 -9.99 -7.51
C THR A 332 -10.00 -11.18 -8.46
N PHE A 333 -9.26 -12.21 -8.04
CA PHE A 333 -9.15 -13.47 -8.77
C PHE A 333 -10.51 -14.16 -8.92
N LEU A 334 -11.26 -14.27 -7.83
CA LEU A 334 -12.58 -14.91 -7.83
C LEU A 334 -13.55 -14.20 -8.79
N HIS A 335 -13.57 -12.86 -8.79
CA HIS A 335 -14.46 -12.08 -9.66
C HIS A 335 -14.14 -12.27 -11.15
N LYS A 336 -12.85 -12.41 -11.48
CA LYS A 336 -12.38 -12.57 -12.85
C LYS A 336 -12.71 -13.95 -13.45
N HIS A 337 -12.56 -15.02 -12.67
CA HIS A 337 -12.78 -16.39 -13.14
C HIS A 337 -14.22 -16.89 -12.90
N HIS A 338 -14.90 -16.41 -11.86
CA HIS A 338 -16.26 -16.84 -11.53
C HIS A 338 -17.10 -15.73 -10.87
N GLN A 339 -17.65 -14.84 -11.70
CA GLN A 339 -18.37 -13.65 -11.27
C GLN A 339 -19.62 -13.92 -10.40
N THR A 340 -20.40 -14.97 -10.69
CA THR A 340 -21.64 -15.26 -9.94
C THR A 340 -21.37 -15.55 -8.47
N LEU A 341 -20.44 -16.46 -8.19
CA LEU A 341 -20.00 -16.77 -6.82
C LEU A 341 -19.38 -15.56 -6.11
N ALA A 342 -18.60 -14.74 -6.83
CA ALA A 342 -18.07 -13.50 -6.25
C ALA A 342 -19.20 -12.56 -5.79
N ASN A 343 -20.26 -12.42 -6.60
CA ASN A 343 -21.42 -11.62 -6.26
C ASN A 343 -22.19 -12.21 -5.08
N GLU A 344 -22.40 -13.52 -5.02
CA GLU A 344 -23.04 -14.20 -3.88
C GLU A 344 -22.26 -14.02 -2.58
N ILE A 345 -20.93 -14.15 -2.61
CA ILE A 345 -20.07 -13.91 -1.45
C ILE A 345 -20.11 -12.43 -1.04
N SER A 346 -20.10 -11.50 -2.00
CA SER A 346 -20.22 -10.08 -1.71
C SER A 346 -21.57 -9.77 -1.03
N LEU A 347 -22.66 -10.39 -1.48
CA LEU A 347 -23.98 -10.26 -0.88
C LEU A 347 -24.03 -10.88 0.52
N ALA A 348 -23.38 -12.04 0.73
CA ALA A 348 -23.28 -12.66 2.05
C ALA A 348 -22.51 -11.79 3.05
N TYR A 349 -21.43 -11.14 2.60
CA TYR A 349 -20.71 -10.13 3.38
C TYR A 349 -21.61 -8.93 3.71
N MET A 350 -22.28 -8.36 2.70
CA MET A 350 -23.18 -7.21 2.86
C MET A 350 -24.30 -7.51 3.86
N ASN A 351 -24.95 -8.67 3.76
CA ASN A 351 -26.00 -9.08 4.70
C ASN A 351 -25.48 -9.25 6.12
N THR A 352 -24.25 -9.76 6.27
CA THR A 352 -23.61 -9.93 7.58
C THR A 352 -23.26 -8.59 8.21
N MET A 353 -22.69 -7.66 7.44
CA MET A 353 -22.38 -6.31 7.93
C MET A 353 -23.63 -5.49 8.21
N ARG A 354 -24.66 -5.61 7.37
CA ARG A 354 -25.97 -4.99 7.60
C ARG A 354 -26.56 -5.42 8.94
N TRP A 355 -26.56 -6.72 9.22
CA TRP A 355 -26.99 -7.25 10.50
C TRP A 355 -26.10 -6.78 11.66
N TYR A 356 -24.77 -6.80 11.48
CA TYR A 356 -23.80 -6.39 12.49
C TYR A 356 -24.01 -4.93 12.93
N TYR A 357 -24.02 -3.99 11.98
CA TYR A 357 -24.23 -2.58 12.29
C TYR A 357 -25.62 -2.33 12.87
N LEU A 358 -26.67 -2.94 12.32
CA LEU A 358 -28.02 -2.77 12.84
C LEU A 358 -28.14 -3.23 14.30
N ASN A 359 -27.63 -4.42 14.63
CA ASN A 359 -27.68 -4.94 16.00
C ASN A 359 -26.83 -4.09 16.96
N GLN A 360 -25.65 -3.64 16.52
CA GLN A 360 -24.75 -2.85 17.35
C GLN A 360 -25.31 -1.45 17.62
N PHE A 361 -25.75 -0.74 16.59
CA PHE A 361 -26.37 0.57 16.74
C PHE A 361 -27.73 0.50 17.43
N GLY A 362 -28.50 -0.58 17.26
CA GLY A 362 -29.73 -0.80 18.02
C GLY A 362 -29.49 -1.01 19.52
N ARG A 363 -28.37 -1.62 19.92
CA ARG A 363 -27.95 -1.67 21.33
C ARG A 363 -27.47 -0.32 21.82
N TYR A 364 -26.72 0.39 20.99
CA TYR A 364 -26.18 1.71 21.34
C TYR A 364 -27.27 2.76 21.50
N GLU A 365 -28.27 2.79 20.61
CA GLU A 365 -29.46 3.63 20.72
C GLU A 365 -30.19 3.41 22.06
N LYS A 366 -30.41 2.14 22.44
CA LYS A 366 -31.02 1.79 23.73
C LYS A 366 -30.19 2.23 24.93
N ALA A 367 -28.86 2.13 24.84
CA ALA A 367 -27.95 2.61 25.88
C ALA A 367 -28.01 4.14 26.01
N LEU A 368 -27.97 4.87 24.88
CA LEU A 368 -28.12 6.34 24.87
C LEU A 368 -29.49 6.80 25.36
N GLY A 369 -30.55 6.02 25.11
CA GLY A 369 -31.89 6.29 25.63
C GLY A 369 -32.02 6.21 27.15
N LYS A 370 -31.04 5.60 27.85
CA LYS A 370 -31.00 5.58 29.33
C LYS A 370 -30.42 6.86 29.93
N ILE A 371 -29.75 7.70 29.14
CA ILE A 371 -29.20 8.98 29.59
C ILE A 371 -30.37 9.89 29.99
N LYS A 372 -30.30 10.46 31.20
CA LYS A 372 -31.34 11.35 31.72
C LYS A 372 -31.26 12.70 31.01
N LEU A 373 -32.37 13.12 30.40
CA LEU A 373 -32.45 14.40 29.69
C LEU A 373 -33.21 15.46 30.49
N HIS A 374 -32.82 16.72 30.33
CA HIS A 374 -33.62 17.86 30.77
C HIS A 374 -34.93 17.95 29.96
N SER A 375 -36.06 18.05 30.65
CA SER A 375 -37.39 18.19 30.03
C SER A 375 -37.71 19.68 29.85
N LEU A 376 -37.55 20.17 28.61
CA LEU A 376 -37.94 21.52 28.18
C LEU A 376 -39.27 21.46 27.41
N ASP A 377 -40.35 21.89 28.08
CA ASP A 377 -41.73 21.74 27.60
C ASP A 377 -42.28 23.06 27.02
N LYS A 378 -43.50 23.02 26.48
CA LYS A 378 -44.23 24.17 25.93
C LYS A 378 -44.36 25.34 26.92
N ASN A 379 -44.19 25.07 28.21
CA ASN A 379 -44.26 26.02 29.30
C ASN A 379 -42.98 26.86 29.50
N ASP A 380 -41.88 26.47 28.86
CA ASP A 380 -40.60 27.16 28.92
C ASP A 380 -40.46 28.17 27.75
N ALA A 381 -41.57 28.82 27.38
CA ALA A 381 -41.58 29.84 26.35
C ALA A 381 -41.28 31.24 26.94
N LEU A 382 -40.65 32.11 26.14
CA LEU A 382 -40.21 33.44 26.58
C LEU A 382 -41.30 34.26 27.27
N GLY A 383 -42.53 34.26 26.74
CA GLY A 383 -43.65 35.08 27.22
C GLY A 383 -44.46 34.47 28.36
N GLN A 384 -44.06 33.34 28.94
CA GLN A 384 -44.67 32.81 30.16
C GLN A 384 -44.01 33.44 31.39
N GLU A 385 -44.80 34.14 32.21
CA GLU A 385 -44.31 34.62 33.50
C GLU A 385 -44.08 33.45 34.47
N ASP A 386 -43.02 33.53 35.27
CA ASP A 386 -42.81 32.61 36.39
C ASP A 386 -43.85 32.92 37.46
N THR A 387 -45.05 32.39 37.33
CA THR A 387 -45.88 32.21 38.51
C THR A 387 -45.06 31.33 39.45
N PRO A 388 -44.67 31.78 40.65
CA PRO A 388 -44.00 30.90 41.60
C PRO A 388 -44.92 29.70 41.74
N ARG A 389 -44.42 28.51 41.42
CA ARG A 389 -45.18 27.25 41.32
C ARG A 389 -45.97 27.00 42.62
N ARG A 390 -47.11 27.67 42.79
CA ARG A 390 -48.13 27.31 43.77
C ARG A 390 -48.82 26.10 43.18
N ALA A 391 -48.31 24.94 43.56
CA ALA A 391 -49.06 23.71 43.77
C ALA A 391 -50.28 23.52 42.84
N ASN A 392 -50.04 23.18 41.57
CA ASN A 392 -51.01 22.41 40.80
C ASN A 392 -50.66 20.92 40.96
N VAL A 393 -51.22 20.30 42.00
CA VAL A 393 -50.97 18.93 42.45
C VAL A 393 -51.72 17.86 41.61
N LEU A 394 -52.26 18.19 40.43
CA LEU A 394 -53.19 17.28 39.72
C LEU A 394 -52.84 16.93 38.27
N SER A 395 -51.59 17.11 37.83
CA SER A 395 -51.15 16.60 36.52
C SER A 395 -49.89 15.75 36.66
N ALA A 396 -50.08 14.44 36.48
CA ALA A 396 -49.11 13.36 36.25
C ALA A 396 -47.66 13.57 36.75
N ALA A 397 -47.25 12.72 37.68
CA ALA A 397 -45.91 12.60 38.23
C ALA A 397 -44.81 12.49 37.15
N ARG A 398 -44.26 13.63 36.71
CA ARG A 398 -42.90 13.72 36.17
C ARG A 398 -42.02 14.27 37.28
N ILE A 399 -41.03 13.49 37.70
CA ILE A 399 -40.03 13.90 38.70
C ILE A 399 -39.39 15.20 38.18
N PRO A 400 -39.47 16.33 38.90
CA PRO A 400 -38.82 17.55 38.46
C PRO A 400 -37.32 17.30 38.51
N GLY A 401 -36.69 17.23 37.33
CA GLY A 401 -35.24 17.18 37.22
C GLY A 401 -34.60 18.43 37.82
N PRO A 402 -33.25 18.48 37.88
CA PRO A 402 -32.53 19.64 38.38
C PRO A 402 -33.00 20.94 37.69
N PRO A 403 -33.03 22.07 38.42
CA PRO A 403 -33.34 23.36 37.82
C PRO A 403 -32.34 23.62 36.68
N HIS A 404 -32.86 23.84 35.49
CA HIS A 404 -32.07 24.06 34.28
C HIS A 404 -32.50 25.36 33.63
N ASP A 405 -31.53 26.12 33.13
CA ASP A 405 -31.78 27.35 32.40
C ASP A 405 -32.04 26.98 30.93
N ALA A 406 -33.27 27.23 30.46
CA ALA A 406 -33.72 26.93 29.11
C ALA A 406 -33.10 27.88 28.06
N PHE A 407 -32.72 29.09 28.47
CA PHE A 407 -32.39 30.18 27.55
C PHE A 407 -30.90 30.52 27.54
N ASN A 408 -30.11 29.94 28.45
CA ASN A 408 -28.69 30.22 28.55
C ASN A 408 -27.86 29.12 27.87
N LEU A 409 -26.88 29.54 27.08
CA LEU A 409 -25.95 28.65 26.39
C LEU A 409 -24.94 28.01 27.37
N GLY A 410 -24.45 28.78 28.35
CA GLY A 410 -23.52 28.32 29.38
C GLY A 410 -22.40 27.42 28.86
N ARG A 411 -22.20 26.26 29.52
CA ARG A 411 -21.19 25.24 29.14
C ARG A 411 -21.61 24.34 27.98
N ARG A 412 -22.84 24.49 27.46
CA ARG A 412 -23.35 23.62 26.37
C ARG A 412 -22.53 23.81 25.09
N ILE A 413 -21.98 25.00 24.87
CA ILE A 413 -21.07 25.29 23.74
C ILE A 413 -19.79 24.44 23.75
N ASP A 414 -19.37 23.94 24.91
CA ASP A 414 -18.15 23.12 25.02
C ASP A 414 -18.27 21.83 24.22
N ILE A 415 -19.49 21.37 23.91
CA ILE A 415 -19.72 20.20 23.07
C ILE A 415 -19.23 20.41 21.62
N LEU A 416 -19.24 21.66 21.15
CA LEU A 416 -18.71 22.07 19.85
C LEU A 416 -17.22 22.36 19.91
N LYS A 417 -16.75 22.98 21.00
CA LYS A 417 -15.34 23.37 21.17
C LYS A 417 -14.43 22.20 21.51
N THR A 418 -14.93 21.23 22.28
CA THR A 418 -14.18 20.06 22.68
C THR A 418 -13.99 19.15 21.46
N ASN A 419 -12.80 19.20 20.88
CA ASN A 419 -12.39 18.34 19.77
C ASN A 419 -12.11 16.91 20.24
N ASN A 420 -13.03 16.30 20.99
CA ASN A 420 -12.92 14.89 21.35
C ASN A 420 -13.39 14.06 20.14
N PRO A 421 -12.49 13.35 19.45
CA PRO A 421 -12.84 12.57 18.26
C PRO A 421 -13.59 11.28 18.60
N SER A 422 -13.75 10.95 19.89
CA SER A 422 -14.38 9.71 20.32
C SER A 422 -15.80 9.94 20.83
N ALA A 423 -16.70 9.05 20.40
CA ALA A 423 -18.02 8.91 20.99
C ALA A 423 -17.96 8.08 22.28
N ILE A 424 -18.89 8.35 23.19
CA ILE A 424 -19.03 7.59 24.44
C ILE A 424 -19.36 6.11 24.12
N SER A 425 -18.83 5.18 24.90
CA SER A 425 -19.16 3.75 24.75
C SER A 425 -20.53 3.43 25.36
N SER A 426 -21.20 2.36 24.90
CA SER A 426 -22.48 1.96 25.49
C SER A 426 -22.42 1.77 26.99
N TYR A 427 -21.40 1.08 27.51
CA TYR A 427 -21.26 0.86 28.94
C TYR A 427 -21.22 2.16 29.74
N LEU A 428 -20.42 3.14 29.27
CA LEU A 428 -20.33 4.45 29.93
C LEU A 428 -21.63 5.25 29.80
N ALA A 429 -22.36 5.10 28.70
CA ALA A 429 -23.67 5.74 28.52
C ALA A 429 -24.73 5.17 29.48
N GLU A 430 -24.64 3.88 29.86
CA GLU A 430 -25.57 3.28 30.82
C GLU A 430 -25.27 3.61 32.28
N GLU A 431 -23.98 3.75 32.62
CA GLU A 431 -23.56 4.11 33.98
C GLU A 431 -23.75 5.59 34.30
N ASP A 432 -23.86 6.44 33.28
CA ASP A 432 -23.99 7.87 33.45
C ASP A 432 -25.29 8.26 34.17
N GLN A 433 -25.12 8.75 35.41
CA GLN A 433 -26.22 9.22 36.25
C GLN A 433 -26.48 10.72 36.11
N SER A 434 -25.63 11.43 35.38
CA SER A 434 -25.76 12.88 35.22
C SER A 434 -26.90 13.24 34.28
N THR A 435 -27.46 14.43 34.45
CA THR A 435 -28.53 14.93 33.56
C THR A 435 -27.88 15.75 32.45
N HIS A 436 -28.27 15.44 31.22
CA HIS A 436 -27.73 16.04 30.02
C HIS A 436 -28.81 16.72 29.19
N TYR A 437 -28.36 17.51 28.21
CA TYR A 437 -29.22 18.09 27.20
C TYR A 437 -29.23 17.21 25.94
N LEU A 438 -30.18 17.47 25.04
CA LEU A 438 -30.46 16.63 23.87
C LEU A 438 -29.28 16.51 22.89
N GLU A 439 -28.37 17.50 22.87
CA GLU A 439 -27.17 17.48 22.02
C GLU A 439 -26.19 16.36 22.37
N VAL A 440 -26.19 15.86 23.62
CA VAL A 440 -25.27 14.81 24.08
C VAL A 440 -25.56 13.46 23.40
N PRO A 441 -26.76 12.87 23.52
CA PRO A 441 -27.09 11.63 22.80
C PRO A 441 -27.05 11.84 21.29
N PHE A 442 -27.49 13.01 20.78
CA PHE A 442 -27.44 13.32 19.35
C PHE A 442 -26.01 13.28 18.81
N ARG A 443 -25.07 14.00 19.45
CA ARG A 443 -23.65 14.01 19.06
C ARG A 443 -23.06 12.62 19.08
N ASN A 444 -23.23 11.90 20.18
CA ASN A 444 -22.55 10.63 20.41
C ASN A 444 -23.05 9.54 19.45
N PHE A 445 -24.34 9.55 19.12
CA PHE A 445 -24.87 8.64 18.10
C PHE A 445 -24.32 8.96 16.71
N ASN A 446 -24.50 10.21 16.27
CA ASN A 446 -24.13 10.63 14.92
C ASN A 446 -22.62 10.57 14.67
N LEU A 447 -21.79 10.93 15.66
CA LEU A 447 -20.33 10.82 15.56
C LEU A 447 -19.89 9.36 15.37
N ALA A 448 -20.39 8.44 16.22
CA ALA A 448 -20.09 7.02 16.09
C ALA A 448 -20.56 6.47 14.74
N LEU A 449 -21.75 6.88 14.28
CA LEU A 449 -22.30 6.45 12.99
C LEU A 449 -21.40 6.89 11.83
N MET A 450 -20.98 8.15 11.80
CA MET A 450 -20.14 8.69 10.72
C MET A 450 -18.74 8.08 10.70
N ASP A 451 -18.14 7.80 11.87
CA ASP A 451 -16.84 7.13 11.94
C ASP A 451 -16.90 5.69 11.41
N ASN A 452 -17.93 4.92 11.81
CA ASN A 452 -18.11 3.55 11.32
C ASN A 452 -18.48 3.53 9.82
N ALA A 453 -19.33 4.46 9.36
CA ALA A 453 -19.64 4.66 7.95
C ALA A 453 -18.38 4.96 7.13
N THR A 454 -17.53 5.85 7.61
CA THR A 454 -16.25 6.16 6.95
C THR A 454 -15.36 4.91 6.85
N ALA A 455 -15.22 4.18 7.96
CA ALA A 455 -14.37 2.99 8.00
C ALA A 455 -14.85 1.92 7.03
N GLU A 456 -16.17 1.64 7.01
CA GLU A 456 -16.74 0.65 6.10
C GLU A 456 -16.64 1.09 4.64
N TYR A 457 -16.96 2.34 4.31
CA TYR A 457 -16.84 2.81 2.93
C TYR A 457 -15.39 2.69 2.43
N THR A 458 -14.42 3.06 3.27
CA THR A 458 -12.99 2.92 2.95
C THR A 458 -12.60 1.46 2.76
N PHE A 459 -13.12 0.56 3.61
CA PHE A 459 -12.91 -0.87 3.45
C PHE A 459 -13.50 -1.40 2.14
N LEU A 460 -14.77 -1.08 1.84
CA LEU A 460 -15.44 -1.52 0.62
C LEU A 460 -14.70 -1.02 -0.62
N ALA A 461 -14.31 0.26 -0.62
CA ALA A 461 -13.54 0.86 -1.70
C ALA A 461 -12.17 0.20 -1.88
N THR A 462 -11.52 -0.20 -0.79
CA THR A 462 -10.19 -0.83 -0.85
C THR A 462 -10.28 -2.29 -1.25
N PHE A 463 -11.20 -3.08 -0.69
CA PHE A 463 -11.30 -4.52 -0.90
C PHE A 463 -11.96 -4.88 -2.24
N PHE A 464 -13.07 -4.22 -2.60
CA PHE A 464 -13.83 -4.56 -3.80
C PHE A 464 -13.32 -3.89 -5.08
N SER A 465 -12.47 -2.85 -5.00
CA SER A 465 -11.85 -2.23 -6.18
C SER A 465 -10.56 -2.96 -6.57
N PRO A 466 -10.29 -3.26 -7.86
CA PRO A 466 -10.98 -2.80 -9.06
C PRO A 466 -12.11 -3.73 -9.55
N ALA A 467 -12.39 -4.85 -8.85
CA ALA A 467 -13.39 -5.83 -9.28
C ALA A 467 -14.80 -5.23 -9.44
N LEU A 468 -15.18 -4.29 -8.55
CA LEU A 468 -16.43 -3.52 -8.63
C LEU A 468 -16.14 -2.04 -8.89
N SER A 469 -17.03 -1.39 -9.64
CA SER A 469 -16.97 0.07 -9.86
C SER A 469 -17.33 0.85 -8.59
N PHE A 470 -16.80 2.07 -8.44
CA PHE A 470 -17.12 2.94 -7.31
C PHE A 470 -18.62 3.26 -7.17
N ALA A 471 -19.36 3.28 -8.28
CA ALA A 471 -20.81 3.43 -8.26
C ALA A 471 -21.50 2.22 -7.61
N GLN A 472 -21.06 1.00 -7.94
CA GLN A 472 -21.59 -0.22 -7.32
C GLN A 472 -21.20 -0.31 -5.85
N ILE A 473 -19.97 0.07 -5.50
CA ILE A 473 -19.50 0.14 -4.09
C ILE A 473 -20.39 1.08 -3.28
N SER A 474 -20.76 2.23 -3.84
CA SER A 474 -21.65 3.20 -3.16
C SER A 474 -23.06 2.63 -2.97
N LYS A 475 -23.60 1.88 -3.95
CA LYS A 475 -24.88 1.17 -3.80
C LYS A 475 -24.81 0.08 -2.71
N ASN A 476 -23.72 -0.68 -2.68
CA ASN A 476 -23.52 -1.73 -1.69
C ASN A 476 -23.39 -1.14 -0.28
N PHE A 477 -22.69 -0.01 -0.15
CA PHE A 477 -22.60 0.74 1.10
C PHE A 477 -23.98 1.18 1.61
N ASN A 478 -24.80 1.80 0.75
CA ASN A 478 -26.16 2.21 1.11
C ASN A 478 -26.99 0.99 1.54
N TYR A 479 -26.92 -0.13 0.80
CA TYR A 479 -27.62 -1.35 1.19
C TYR A 479 -27.24 -1.87 2.59
N ILE A 480 -25.98 -1.70 3.02
CA ILE A 480 -25.51 -2.06 4.36
C ILE A 480 -26.01 -1.08 5.41
N PHE A 481 -25.88 0.23 5.15
CA PHE A 481 -26.13 1.27 6.16
C PHE A 481 -27.55 1.80 6.21
N ASP A 482 -28.39 1.62 5.19
CA ASP A 482 -29.75 2.15 5.14
C ASP A 482 -30.56 1.86 6.43
N PRO A 483 -30.57 0.63 6.98
CA PRO A 483 -31.27 0.36 8.25
C PRO A 483 -30.69 1.12 9.44
N THR A 484 -29.36 1.28 9.46
CA THR A 484 -28.64 1.97 10.53
C THR A 484 -28.85 3.49 10.45
N PHE A 485 -28.88 4.04 9.24
CA PHE A 485 -29.27 5.42 8.99
C PHE A 485 -30.71 5.68 9.41
N GLU A 486 -31.63 4.74 9.18
CA GLU A 486 -33.01 4.87 9.63
C GLU A 486 -33.13 4.88 11.16
N LEU A 487 -32.35 4.07 11.88
CA LEU A 487 -32.24 4.16 13.34
C LEU A 487 -31.78 5.56 13.78
N GLY A 488 -30.75 6.10 13.13
CA GLY A 488 -30.25 7.44 13.44
C GLY A 488 -31.26 8.56 13.17
N ARG A 489 -32.03 8.45 12.08
CA ARG A 489 -33.12 9.39 11.78
C ARG A 489 -34.24 9.29 12.81
N THR A 490 -34.61 8.07 13.20
CA THR A 490 -35.64 7.80 14.20
C THR A 490 -35.23 8.37 15.56
N LEU A 491 -34.00 8.12 16.00
CA LEU A 491 -33.46 8.70 17.23
C LEU A 491 -33.49 10.24 17.19
N SER A 492 -32.98 10.83 16.11
CA SER A 492 -32.97 12.29 15.94
C SER A 492 -34.39 12.87 15.97
N LYS A 493 -35.36 12.21 15.33
CA LYS A 493 -36.77 12.61 15.33
C LYS A 493 -37.39 12.52 16.72
N THR A 494 -37.10 11.46 17.47
CA THR A 494 -37.59 11.28 18.85
C THR A 494 -37.01 12.34 19.77
N LEU A 495 -35.71 12.63 19.68
CA LEU A 495 -35.04 13.65 20.50
C LEU A 495 -35.59 15.05 20.25
N VAL A 496 -35.94 15.37 19.00
CA VAL A 496 -36.29 16.72 18.55
C VAL A 496 -37.80 16.98 18.53
N GLY A 497 -38.61 15.92 18.53
CA GLY A 497 -40.06 15.99 18.33
C GLY A 497 -40.81 16.70 19.46
N GLU A 498 -40.51 16.37 20.72
CA GLU A 498 -41.25 16.90 21.88
C GLU A 498 -40.55 18.10 22.55
N THR A 499 -39.30 18.38 22.21
CA THR A 499 -38.51 19.42 22.88
C THR A 499 -38.84 20.81 22.38
N TYR A 500 -38.86 21.79 23.30
CA TYR A 500 -38.96 23.23 23.00
C TYR A 500 -37.63 23.97 23.19
N ASP A 501 -36.51 23.24 23.25
CA ASP A 501 -35.16 23.78 23.41
C ASP A 501 -34.59 24.32 22.08
N ALA A 502 -34.72 25.62 21.86
CA ALA A 502 -34.23 26.27 20.65
C ALA A 502 -32.69 26.21 20.52
N ILE A 503 -31.96 26.34 21.65
CA ILE A 503 -30.50 26.30 21.68
C ILE A 503 -30.00 24.88 21.40
N GLY A 504 -30.63 23.87 22.01
CA GLY A 504 -30.27 22.47 21.80
C GLY A 504 -30.43 22.02 20.35
N ILE A 505 -31.51 22.43 19.68
CA ILE A 505 -31.67 22.15 18.25
C ILE A 505 -30.62 22.87 17.41
N LEU A 506 -30.32 24.13 17.71
CA LEU A 506 -29.28 24.86 16.98
C LEU A 506 -27.90 24.21 17.18
N LEU A 507 -27.59 23.73 18.38
CA LEU A 507 -26.38 22.94 18.65
C LEU A 507 -26.34 21.66 17.80
N CYS A 508 -27.46 20.91 17.72
CA CYS A 508 -27.57 19.74 16.86
C CYS A 508 -27.35 20.07 15.38
N ILE A 509 -27.85 21.21 14.89
CA ILE A 509 -27.59 21.70 13.53
C ILE A 509 -26.09 21.95 13.32
N ARG A 510 -25.43 22.64 14.24
CA ARG A 510 -23.97 22.89 14.16
C ARG A 510 -23.15 21.61 14.21
N LEU A 511 -23.55 20.66 15.06
CA LEU A 511 -22.94 19.33 15.11
C LEU A 511 -23.09 18.61 13.76
N ASN A 512 -24.28 18.63 13.16
CA ASN A 512 -24.53 17.99 11.87
C ASN A 512 -23.74 18.66 10.73
N GLN A 513 -23.62 20.00 10.74
CA GLN A 513 -22.77 20.73 9.80
C GLN A 513 -21.30 20.33 9.93
N ARG A 514 -20.78 20.23 11.16
CA ARG A 514 -19.41 19.76 11.41
C ARG A 514 -19.19 18.33 10.90
N LEU A 515 -20.12 17.43 11.14
CA LEU A 515 -20.08 16.07 10.61
C LEU A 515 -20.10 16.05 9.07
N SER A 516 -20.86 16.95 8.44
CA SER A 516 -20.85 17.15 6.98
C SER A 516 -19.46 17.50 6.47
N PHE A 517 -18.80 18.50 7.09
CA PHE A 517 -17.46 18.93 6.70
C PHE A 517 -16.42 17.81 6.91
N GLU A 518 -16.53 17.05 8.00
CA GLU A 518 -15.65 15.91 8.24
C GLU A 518 -15.83 14.82 7.18
N LEU A 519 -17.06 14.53 6.77
CA LEU A 519 -17.37 13.54 5.74
C LEU A 519 -16.82 13.96 4.36
N GLN A 520 -16.98 15.24 4.00
CA GLN A 520 -16.42 15.81 2.78
C GLN A 520 -14.90 15.74 2.77
N ARG A 521 -14.26 16.10 3.90
CA ARG A 521 -12.80 15.99 4.06
C ARG A 521 -12.30 14.55 3.92
N ARG A 522 -13.07 13.59 4.42
CA ARG A 522 -12.79 12.14 4.31
C ARG A 522 -13.15 11.55 2.94
N LYS A 523 -13.78 12.32 2.04
CA LYS A 523 -14.21 11.93 0.68
C LYS A 523 -15.16 10.73 0.65
N VAL A 524 -16.16 10.72 1.53
CA VAL A 524 -17.17 9.66 1.60
C VAL A 524 -18.54 10.20 1.14
N PRO A 525 -18.82 10.23 -0.18
CA PRO A 525 -20.05 10.84 -0.70
C PRO A 525 -21.32 10.07 -0.30
N ALA A 526 -21.20 8.77 0.00
CA ALA A 526 -22.35 7.92 0.29
C ALA A 526 -23.07 8.28 1.62
N GLY A 527 -22.40 8.98 2.55
CA GLY A 527 -23.01 9.43 3.81
C GLY A 527 -23.75 10.78 3.72
N GLU A 528 -23.59 11.54 2.63
CA GLU A 528 -24.16 12.90 2.51
C GLU A 528 -25.69 12.90 2.55
N GLY A 529 -26.32 11.85 1.98
CA GLY A 529 -27.78 11.70 2.00
C GLY A 529 -28.36 11.61 3.43
N TYR A 530 -27.62 11.02 4.37
CA TYR A 530 -28.04 10.96 5.77
C TYR A 530 -27.94 12.33 6.47
N ILE A 531 -26.83 13.04 6.26
CA ILE A 531 -26.60 14.38 6.80
C ILE A 531 -27.66 15.36 6.30
N ASN A 532 -27.97 15.33 5.00
CA ASN A 532 -28.99 16.17 4.39
C ASN A 532 -30.39 15.86 4.92
N ALA A 533 -30.74 14.58 5.05
CA ALA A 533 -32.02 14.19 5.65
C ALA A 533 -32.15 14.69 7.11
N THR A 534 -31.06 14.63 7.88
CA THR A 534 -31.02 15.15 9.25
C THR A 534 -31.16 16.67 9.28
N ASN A 535 -30.55 17.40 8.34
CA ASN A 535 -30.78 18.84 8.18
C ASN A 535 -32.25 19.17 7.86
N MET A 536 -32.88 18.42 6.97
CA MET A 536 -34.30 18.60 6.61
C MET A 536 -35.25 18.29 7.77
N LEU A 537 -34.79 17.60 8.81
CA LEU A 537 -35.54 17.38 10.05
C LEU A 537 -35.35 18.53 11.05
N LEU A 538 -34.10 18.97 11.27
CA LEU A 538 -33.74 19.91 12.31
C LEU A 538 -34.20 21.35 12.01
N TRP A 539 -34.00 21.83 10.78
CA TRP A 539 -34.29 23.21 10.40
C TRP A 539 -35.78 23.59 10.53
N PRO A 540 -36.73 22.81 9.96
CA PRO A 540 -38.15 23.10 10.13
C PRO A 540 -38.58 23.05 11.60
N ARG A 541 -38.00 22.15 12.40
CA ARG A 541 -38.31 22.09 13.83
C ARG A 541 -37.85 23.35 14.56
N LEU A 542 -36.64 23.83 14.31
CA LEU A 542 -36.15 25.07 14.89
C LEU A 542 -37.09 26.24 14.59
N GLN A 543 -37.57 26.32 13.34
CA GLN A 543 -38.52 27.34 12.92
C GLN A 543 -39.82 27.29 13.74
N VAL A 544 -40.40 26.09 13.93
CA VAL A 544 -41.62 25.92 14.75
C VAL A 544 -41.43 26.37 16.19
N ILE A 545 -40.26 26.11 16.79
CA ILE A 545 -39.97 26.57 18.16
C ILE A 545 -39.82 28.09 18.21
N MET A 546 -39.14 28.68 17.23
CA MET A 546 -39.01 30.14 17.13
C MET A 546 -40.37 30.82 16.88
N ASP A 547 -41.24 30.23 16.05
CA ASP A 547 -42.63 30.67 15.87
C ASP A 547 -43.38 30.66 17.21
N ARG A 548 -43.25 29.57 17.97
CA ARG A 548 -43.88 29.44 19.29
C ARG A 548 -43.39 30.48 20.28
N HIS A 549 -42.10 30.82 20.27
CA HIS A 549 -41.56 31.93 21.08
C HIS A 549 -42.16 33.28 20.66
N CYS A 550 -42.26 33.56 19.36
CA CYS A 550 -42.92 34.76 18.86
C CYS A 550 -44.39 34.83 19.30
N GLU A 551 -45.15 33.74 19.15
CA GLU A 551 -46.55 33.66 19.58
C GLU A 551 -46.71 33.86 21.09
N SER A 552 -45.80 33.29 21.89
CA SER A 552 -45.81 33.45 23.34
C SER A 552 -45.61 34.92 23.74
N VAL A 553 -44.64 35.61 23.12
CA VAL A 553 -44.42 37.05 23.34
C VAL A 553 -45.61 37.86 22.86
N ARG A 554 -46.20 37.53 21.70
CA ARG A 554 -47.38 38.23 21.18
C ARG A 554 -48.61 38.04 22.06
N SER A 555 -48.83 36.83 22.57
CA SER A 555 -49.91 36.53 23.51
C SER A 555 -49.73 37.32 24.79
N LEU A 556 -48.52 37.36 25.34
CA LEU A 556 -48.19 38.19 26.49
C LEU A 556 -48.47 39.67 26.18
N THR A 557 -48.04 40.15 25.02
CA THR A 557 -48.25 41.52 24.55
C THR A 557 -49.72 41.91 24.44
N ASN A 558 -50.59 40.98 24.03
CA ASN A 558 -52.03 41.20 23.93
C ASN A 558 -52.75 41.10 25.28
N SER A 559 -52.12 40.47 26.29
CA SER A 559 -52.65 40.41 27.66
C SER A 559 -52.44 41.71 28.46
N LEU A 560 -51.56 42.61 27.99
CA LEU A 560 -51.41 43.92 28.61
C LEU A 560 -52.69 44.75 28.50
N PRO A 561 -53.02 45.54 29.53
CA PRO A 561 -54.17 46.44 29.49
C PRO A 561 -53.98 47.54 28.42
N THR A 562 -54.93 47.63 27.48
CA THR A 562 -54.93 48.59 26.36
C THR A 562 -55.14 50.05 26.80
N LYS A 563 -55.53 50.28 28.06
CA LYS A 563 -55.76 51.62 28.64
C LYS A 563 -55.18 51.65 30.06
N PRO A 564 -54.46 52.70 30.48
CA PRO A 564 -53.99 52.82 31.86
C PRO A 564 -55.20 52.87 32.78
N SER A 565 -55.43 51.78 33.52
CA SER A 565 -56.50 51.71 34.52
C SER A 565 -56.18 52.69 35.64
N LYS A 566 -57.09 53.63 35.90
CA LYS A 566 -56.99 54.56 37.04
C LYS A 566 -57.28 53.90 38.39
N SER A 567 -57.58 52.60 38.46
CA SER A 567 -58.28 52.04 39.63
C SER A 567 -57.84 50.65 40.13
N SER A 568 -56.62 50.16 39.88
CA SER A 568 -56.21 48.92 40.58
C SER A 568 -54.72 48.68 40.82
N SER A 569 -53.81 49.54 40.37
CA SER A 569 -52.40 49.47 40.77
C SER A 569 -51.83 50.85 40.95
N ASP A 570 -51.38 51.15 42.16
CA ASP A 570 -50.61 52.35 42.46
C ASP A 570 -49.48 52.54 41.42
N PRO A 571 -49.42 53.66 40.67
CA PRO A 571 -48.35 53.92 39.68
C PRO A 571 -46.95 54.04 40.32
N SER A 572 -46.88 54.04 41.65
CA SER A 572 -45.65 53.96 42.45
C SER A 572 -45.08 52.53 42.58
N LYS A 573 -45.86 51.48 42.23
CA LYS A 573 -45.42 50.07 42.31
C LYS A 573 -44.85 49.52 41.00
N MET A 574 -45.04 50.20 39.88
CA MET A 574 -44.46 49.80 38.59
C MET A 574 -43.01 50.28 38.51
N THR A 575 -42.09 49.33 38.57
CA THR A 575 -40.65 49.59 38.57
C THR A 575 -40.11 49.83 37.16
N ALA A 576 -39.21 50.81 37.00
CA ALA A 576 -38.46 51.00 35.76
C ALA A 576 -37.33 49.97 35.57
N ALA A 577 -37.27 48.93 36.41
CA ALA A 577 -36.30 47.85 36.29
C ALA A 577 -36.52 47.04 34.98
N PRO A 578 -35.47 46.40 34.45
CA PRO A 578 -35.60 45.53 33.29
C PRO A 578 -36.61 44.40 33.54
N HIS A 579 -37.39 44.09 32.52
CA HIS A 579 -38.37 43.00 32.56
C HIS A 579 -37.67 41.64 32.47
N MET A 580 -38.19 40.61 33.13
CA MET A 580 -37.64 39.23 33.06
C MET A 580 -37.58 38.71 31.61
N LEU A 581 -38.58 39.05 30.79
CA LEU A 581 -38.59 38.75 29.36
C LEU A 581 -37.32 39.24 28.66
N THR A 582 -36.85 40.45 28.98
CA THR A 582 -35.65 41.05 28.39
C THR A 582 -34.39 40.28 28.76
N GLN A 583 -34.31 39.79 29.99
CA GLN A 583 -33.19 38.93 30.41
C GLN A 583 -33.19 37.60 29.65
N ARG A 584 -34.35 36.92 29.55
CA ARG A 584 -34.48 35.65 28.83
C ARG A 584 -34.23 35.80 27.33
N PHE A 585 -34.76 36.86 26.73
CA PHE A 585 -34.51 37.19 25.33
C PHE A 585 -33.03 37.52 25.10
N GLY A 586 -32.40 38.28 25.99
CA GLY A 586 -30.96 38.58 25.93
C GLY A 586 -30.11 37.31 25.95
N ALA A 587 -30.39 36.40 26.88
CA ALA A 587 -29.66 35.12 26.99
C ALA A 587 -29.86 34.22 25.75
N LEU A 588 -31.10 34.13 25.25
CA LEU A 588 -31.39 33.36 24.03
C LEU A 588 -30.69 33.98 22.82
N LEU A 589 -30.72 35.30 22.68
CA LEU A 589 -30.08 36.03 21.59
C LEU A 589 -28.56 35.86 21.64
N GLU A 590 -27.94 35.99 22.82
CA GLU A 590 -26.51 35.69 23.03
C GLU A 590 -26.18 34.26 22.56
N GLY A 591 -26.95 33.27 23.00
CA GLY A 591 -26.71 31.87 22.65
C GLY A 591 -26.76 31.63 21.14
N PHE A 592 -27.74 32.22 20.46
CA PHE A 592 -27.87 32.12 19.01
C PHE A 592 -26.73 32.82 18.26
N LEU A 593 -26.32 34.01 18.71
CA LEU A 593 -25.23 34.76 18.09
C LEU A 593 -23.88 34.04 18.27
N ALA A 594 -23.62 33.52 19.47
CA ALA A 594 -22.43 32.74 19.77
C ALA A 594 -22.34 31.45 18.94
N LEU A 595 -23.48 30.86 18.57
CA LEU A 595 -23.55 29.68 17.70
C LEU A 595 -23.52 30.01 16.20
N SER A 596 -23.64 31.28 15.82
CA SER A 596 -23.68 31.73 14.42
C SER A 596 -22.42 32.51 14.00
N THR A 597 -21.31 32.38 14.72
CA THR A 597 -20.05 33.07 14.38
C THR A 597 -19.44 32.57 13.06
N ASP A 598 -19.50 31.26 12.83
CA ASP A 598 -18.95 30.59 11.64
C ASP A 598 -20.01 30.36 10.55
N ALA A 599 -21.22 30.87 10.76
CA ALA A 599 -22.35 30.69 9.87
C ALA A 599 -22.34 31.72 8.74
N GLY A 600 -22.69 31.30 7.51
CA GLY A 600 -22.90 32.21 6.39
C GLY A 600 -24.13 33.11 6.59
N ASP A 601 -24.17 34.24 5.89
CA ASP A 601 -25.22 35.28 6.02
C ASP A 601 -26.64 34.81 5.63
N GLU A 602 -26.77 33.65 4.95
CA GLU A 602 -28.02 33.14 4.36
C GLU A 602 -28.73 32.09 5.23
N GLU A 603 -28.58 32.13 6.55
CA GLU A 603 -29.25 31.18 7.42
C GLU A 603 -30.67 31.60 7.82
N PRO A 604 -31.65 30.68 7.83
CA PRO A 604 -33.02 30.98 8.24
C PRO A 604 -33.12 31.45 9.69
N VAL A 605 -32.09 31.20 10.50
CA VAL A 605 -31.93 31.71 11.87
C VAL A 605 -32.05 33.23 11.91
N ALA A 606 -31.41 33.95 10.98
CA ALA A 606 -31.36 35.41 10.98
C ALA A 606 -32.76 36.04 10.86
N SER A 607 -33.57 35.51 9.95
CA SER A 607 -34.96 35.94 9.77
C SER A 607 -35.82 35.65 11.00
N SER A 608 -35.67 34.45 11.58
CA SER A 608 -36.43 34.05 12.78
C SER A 608 -36.09 34.92 14.00
N LEU A 609 -34.81 35.26 14.20
CA LEU A 609 -34.34 36.15 15.26
C LEU A 609 -34.83 37.58 15.05
N ARG A 610 -34.77 38.10 13.83
CA ARG A 610 -35.27 39.44 13.51
C ARG A 610 -36.76 39.57 13.84
N ARG A 611 -37.56 38.56 13.52
CA ARG A 611 -38.99 38.54 13.86
C ARG A 611 -39.21 38.48 15.38
N LEU A 612 -38.50 37.61 16.09
CA LEU A 612 -38.61 37.52 17.55
C LEU A 612 -38.23 38.84 18.22
N ARG A 613 -37.16 39.49 17.75
CA ARG A 613 -36.75 40.83 18.18
C ARG A 613 -37.86 41.85 18.02
N THR A 614 -38.49 41.93 16.85
CA THR A 614 -39.60 42.87 16.59
C THR A 614 -40.78 42.64 17.54
N GLU A 615 -41.12 41.40 17.86
CA GLU A 615 -42.20 41.10 18.83
C GLU A 615 -41.82 41.54 20.25
N VAL A 616 -40.56 41.31 20.67
CA VAL A 616 -40.06 41.74 22.00
C VAL A 616 -40.00 43.27 22.09
N GLU A 617 -39.56 43.97 21.04
CA GLU A 617 -39.59 45.43 20.99
C GLU A 617 -41.02 45.98 21.06
N THR A 618 -41.95 45.35 20.37
CA THR A 618 -43.38 45.71 20.40
C THR A 618 -43.95 45.51 21.81
N PHE A 619 -43.61 44.39 22.47
CA PHE A 619 -43.97 44.13 23.86
C PHE A 619 -43.45 45.24 24.78
N LEU A 620 -42.14 45.53 24.74
CA LEU A 620 -41.51 46.52 25.60
C LEU A 620 -42.10 47.92 25.39
N THR A 621 -42.39 48.28 24.15
CA THR A 621 -43.02 49.56 23.81
C THR A 621 -44.45 49.65 24.35
N ARG A 622 -45.26 48.58 24.21
CA ARG A 622 -46.61 48.55 24.79
C ARG A 622 -46.57 48.57 26.33
N GLN A 623 -45.64 47.86 26.95
CA GLN A 623 -45.43 47.92 28.40
C GLN A 623 -45.01 49.32 28.85
N ALA A 624 -44.15 50.01 28.11
CA ALA A 624 -43.77 51.39 28.40
C ALA A 624 -44.96 52.36 28.33
N GLN A 625 -45.93 52.11 27.45
CA GLN A 625 -47.16 52.92 27.35
C GLN A 625 -48.10 52.74 28.55
N THR A 626 -48.04 51.61 29.26
CA THR A 626 -48.86 51.38 30.46
C THR A 626 -48.51 52.32 31.63
N TYR A 627 -47.31 52.91 31.64
CA TYR A 627 -46.91 53.94 32.62
C TYR A 627 -47.67 55.27 32.46
N GLY A 628 -48.46 55.45 31.39
CA GLY A 628 -49.41 56.54 31.24
C GLY A 628 -48.78 57.94 31.30
N SER A 629 -49.08 58.68 32.37
CA SER A 629 -48.67 60.08 32.56
C SER A 629 -47.17 60.28 32.75
N ASP A 630 -46.44 59.28 33.26
CA ASP A 630 -45.01 59.36 33.52
C ASP A 630 -44.18 58.91 32.30
N LYS A 631 -44.20 59.70 31.22
CA LYS A 631 -43.40 59.44 30.01
C LYS A 631 -41.92 59.20 30.31
N ARG A 632 -41.36 59.95 31.27
CA ARG A 632 -39.97 59.82 31.72
C ARG A 632 -39.68 58.45 32.33
N LYS A 633 -40.62 57.88 33.10
CA LYS A 633 -40.47 56.51 33.66
C LYS A 633 -40.57 55.45 32.57
N GLY A 634 -41.44 55.63 31.59
CA GLY A 634 -41.54 54.77 30.41
C GLY A 634 -40.24 54.77 29.58
N SER A 635 -39.66 55.93 29.31
CA SER A 635 -38.37 56.06 28.61
C SER A 635 -37.22 55.43 29.41
N ARG A 636 -37.17 55.63 30.74
CA ARG A 636 -36.21 54.95 31.63
C ARG A 636 -36.34 53.43 31.59
N PHE A 637 -37.57 52.92 31.61
CA PHE A 637 -37.83 51.48 31.48
C PHE A 637 -37.26 50.93 30.18
N LEU A 638 -37.54 51.58 29.03
CA LEU A 638 -36.99 51.16 27.74
C LEU A 638 -35.46 51.24 27.71
N TYR A 639 -34.87 52.33 28.20
CA TYR A 639 -33.43 52.48 28.30
C TYR A 639 -32.78 51.35 29.11
N ASN A 640 -33.33 51.04 30.30
CA ASN A 640 -32.82 49.98 31.16
C ASN A 640 -32.92 48.60 30.50
N ASN A 641 -34.01 48.31 29.79
CA ASN A 641 -34.17 47.04 29.07
C ASN A 641 -33.18 46.91 27.91
N TYR A 642 -33.06 47.92 27.05
CA TYR A 642 -32.10 47.88 25.94
C TYR A 642 -30.64 47.87 26.42
N SER A 643 -30.34 48.58 27.50
CA SER A 643 -29.02 48.52 28.14
C SER A 643 -28.72 47.14 28.72
N LEU A 644 -29.72 46.45 29.28
CA LEU A 644 -29.54 45.07 29.74
C LEU A 644 -29.25 44.12 28.57
N VAL A 645 -30.00 44.21 27.46
CA VAL A 645 -29.73 43.38 26.26
C VAL A 645 -28.30 43.60 25.77
N LEU A 646 -27.86 44.85 25.64
CA LEU A 646 -26.49 45.16 25.23
C LEU A 646 -25.44 44.63 26.20
N THR A 647 -25.73 44.65 27.51
CA THR A 647 -24.82 44.11 28.53
C THR A 647 -24.68 42.60 28.42
N ILE A 648 -25.79 41.89 28.18
CA ILE A 648 -25.79 40.42 27.99
C ILE A 648 -25.09 40.04 26.68
N LEU A 649 -25.32 40.79 25.60
CA LEU A 649 -24.65 40.57 24.31
C LEU A 649 -23.13 40.73 24.38
N GLY A 650 -22.61 41.46 25.38
CA GLY A 650 -21.19 41.61 25.64
C GLY A 650 -20.39 41.95 24.38
N ASP A 651 -19.26 41.25 24.18
CA ASP A 651 -18.40 41.36 23.00
C ASP A 651 -18.41 40.10 22.13
N ILE A 652 -19.59 39.53 21.89
CA ILE A 652 -19.74 38.40 20.98
C ILE A 652 -19.37 38.84 19.55
N GLY A 653 -18.49 38.06 18.91
CA GLY A 653 -18.05 38.28 17.54
C GLY A 653 -19.05 37.81 16.49
N GLY A 654 -18.84 38.18 15.22
CA GLY A 654 -19.65 37.78 14.08
C GLY A 654 -20.50 38.91 13.50
N LYS A 655 -20.73 38.87 12.18
CA LYS A 655 -21.44 39.92 11.45
C LYS A 655 -22.85 40.16 11.99
N MET A 656 -23.58 39.08 12.24
CA MET A 656 -24.93 39.14 12.82
C MET A 656 -24.93 39.75 14.23
N ALA A 657 -23.93 39.47 15.06
CA ALA A 657 -23.83 40.02 16.40
C ALA A 657 -23.62 41.54 16.36
N ILE A 658 -22.78 42.02 15.43
CA ILE A 658 -22.53 43.45 15.21
C ILE A 658 -23.82 44.16 14.75
N GLU A 659 -24.59 43.58 13.83
CA GLU A 659 -25.87 44.15 13.38
C GLU A 659 -26.87 44.30 14.55
N GLN A 660 -26.99 43.26 15.39
CA GLN A 660 -27.92 43.29 16.53
C GLN A 660 -27.46 44.29 17.60
N ARG A 661 -26.16 44.37 17.89
CA ARG A 661 -25.61 45.36 18.84
C ARG A 661 -25.86 46.79 18.36
N HIS A 662 -25.56 47.10 17.09
CA HIS A 662 -25.80 48.42 16.52
C HIS A 662 -27.27 48.83 16.58
N HIS A 663 -28.18 47.88 16.34
CA HIS A 663 -29.62 48.11 16.43
C HIS A 663 -30.06 48.49 17.86
N PHE A 664 -29.65 47.73 18.87
CA PHE A 664 -30.00 48.03 20.26
C PHE A 664 -29.29 49.27 20.81
N GLU A 665 -28.08 49.58 20.34
CA GLU A 665 -27.36 50.81 20.67
C GLU A 665 -28.11 52.05 20.17
N LYS A 666 -28.61 52.01 18.92
CA LYS A 666 -29.44 53.06 18.37
C LYS A 666 -30.73 53.27 19.18
N LEU A 667 -31.40 52.19 19.59
CA LEU A 667 -32.60 52.25 20.43
C LEU A 667 -32.31 52.78 21.84
N LYS A 668 -31.18 52.39 22.43
CA LYS A 668 -30.73 52.91 23.73
C LYS A 668 -30.49 54.42 23.67
N LEU A 669 -29.76 54.90 22.66
CA LEU A 669 -29.48 56.33 22.46
C LEU A 669 -30.76 57.15 22.26
N ALA A 670 -31.73 56.62 21.51
CA ALA A 670 -33.01 57.28 21.28
C ALA A 670 -33.78 57.57 22.58
N HIS A 671 -33.70 56.69 23.58
CA HIS A 671 -34.40 56.85 24.86
C HIS A 671 -33.54 57.46 25.97
N GLN A 672 -32.24 57.71 25.73
CA GLN A 672 -31.33 58.34 26.69
C GLN A 672 -31.64 59.82 26.90
N ALA A 673 -32.12 60.52 25.88
CA ALA A 673 -32.49 61.94 25.97
C ALA A 673 -33.81 62.17 26.73
N ASP A 674 -34.69 61.17 26.75
CA ASP A 674 -36.04 61.24 27.33
C ASP A 674 -36.17 60.60 28.73
N ALA A 675 -35.11 59.94 29.22
CA ALA A 675 -35.01 59.26 30.52
C ALA A 675 -34.45 60.22 31.61
#